data_AF-A0A7R9P7J2-F1
#
_entry.id   AF-A0A7R9P7J2-F1
#
_cell.length_a   1.000
_cell.length_b   1.000
_cell.length_c   1.000
_cell.angle_alpha   90.00
_cell.angle_beta   90.00
_cell.angle_gamma   90.00
#
_symmetry.space_group_name_H-M   'P 1'
#
loop_
_entity.id
_entity.type
_entity.pdbx_description
1 polymer ?
#
loop_
_entity_poly.entity_id
_entity_poly.type
_entity_poly.pdbx_seq_one_letter_code
_entity_poly.pdbx_strand_id
1 'polypeptide(L)'
;MFQDNLDVSVLMFEVASRENLDVLDALLQPEQDNLDSTRILKAVKYNRVNSMRSLLGAGVEPSTTEEFGHTIIQYAIIHNTLESLLKALIILPNDNNNIPSFKIPDEATSLYSKDGYESDSGEIYFGSKLKDNLKKYIMQTNKEGRNAFHTAALMGDLNSLKLLYLTCDGDVDLDVMDNAGQTPLSMAIRTGHYKCVKLLIKNGSDLSMRFKSGMSAIQLLLKECPKGYEIMDKVLDFCAKEDGKIDFSLLFSDKAETQLDIVFLMFRYARRDQWGILSHPILECLIALKWALVAPLFWMRFIAYIVFTGFLTSYTVARTMEADKQVIGMLKILTCTFASLVVALSMFFISSTPKHLIHRIGVFILRLLPPVLAIVYVLLDDTVSRWPQQIGSFAILFCWLALLMNLDIYPALSHQAYIFLEICYGMFKYVLILVCVSVAFTLSFFVLFNDKHHFRNPWRAFLYTNMVLLQGEFSDIRLFDSEIHMDVTDSIVIGILSLLFLIVTIIGVLNMLVGLAVRGSQELEVIFLNNCIGPEVEDECKQSPQGSLILLENLYFFPEENPGNNLDGSNMVLTKVGIITFQYALRRLADVFINDSFSTSYLLNSSMLCNAFEVRAAGLVLEKELEYFQRALHDPQRPYLVIFGGAKLMDKMKIIEHMLPIVNEMIIGGSLAFTFLKVLKGMQIGDSMYCEKTAPYLKDFIQRAIALKVTVHLPVDFYIAKNPVTNNSEAKLVHVADGIPDEWIGADIGETTLKLFKDVVRRANFIVWNGPMGIYEYPLFTKGSQGILDIVGETTKNNHAITILSGEETAACASLWGGEE
;
A
#
# COMPACT_ATOMS: atom_id res chain seq x y z
N MET A 1 -54.21 -50.27 18.86
CA MET A 1 -53.07 -50.68 19.71
C MET A 1 -51.81 -49.89 19.34
N PHE A 2 -51.90 -48.57 19.28
CA PHE A 2 -50.76 -47.63 19.22
C PHE A 2 -51.29 -46.30 19.77
N GLN A 3 -51.45 -46.26 21.10
CA GLN A 3 -51.98 -45.12 21.82
C GLN A 3 -51.01 -44.64 22.92
N ASP A 4 -49.77 -45.14 22.94
CA ASP A 4 -48.75 -44.73 23.90
C ASP A 4 -47.41 -44.58 23.17
N ASN A 5 -46.72 -43.46 23.42
CA ASN A 5 -45.41 -43.06 22.88
C ASN A 5 -45.36 -42.48 21.46
N LEU A 6 -46.12 -41.40 21.19
CA LEU A 6 -45.62 -40.38 20.27
C LEU A 6 -45.07 -39.21 21.08
N ASP A 7 -43.74 -39.10 21.06
CA ASP A 7 -42.96 -38.06 21.70
C ASP A 7 -43.37 -36.69 21.11
N VAL A 8 -44.05 -35.86 21.92
CA VAL A 8 -44.57 -34.54 21.51
C VAL A 8 -43.44 -33.64 20.96
N SER A 9 -42.20 -33.91 21.34
CA SER A 9 -41.00 -33.24 20.82
C SER A 9 -40.74 -33.54 19.33
N VAL A 10 -41.00 -34.78 18.89
CA VAL A 10 -40.84 -35.23 17.49
C VAL A 10 -41.98 -34.68 16.62
N LEU A 11 -43.21 -34.64 17.16
CA LEU A 11 -44.33 -34.04 16.46
C LEU A 11 -44.15 -32.52 16.29
N MET A 12 -43.59 -31.82 17.28
CA MET A 12 -43.23 -30.40 17.14
C MET A 12 -42.12 -30.19 16.11
N PHE A 13 -41.15 -31.10 16.00
CA PHE A 13 -40.07 -31.04 15.01
C PHE A 13 -40.59 -31.22 13.58
N GLU A 14 -41.56 -32.11 13.40
CA GLU A 14 -42.16 -32.39 12.09
C GLU A 14 -43.21 -31.36 11.67
N VAL A 15 -43.88 -30.71 12.63
CA VAL A 15 -44.82 -29.60 12.37
C VAL A 15 -44.08 -28.28 12.11
N ALA A 16 -42.97 -28.00 12.81
CA ALA A 16 -42.15 -26.81 12.58
C ALA A 16 -41.41 -26.83 11.24
N SER A 17 -41.22 -27.99 10.63
CA SER A 17 -40.56 -28.16 9.32
C SER A 17 -41.51 -28.08 8.12
N ARG A 18 -42.83 -28.17 8.31
CA ARG A 18 -43.81 -28.33 7.20
C ARG A 18 -44.79 -27.17 6.98
N GLU A 19 -44.51 -25.95 7.46
CA GLU A 19 -45.26 -24.71 7.12
C GLU A 19 -46.79 -24.72 7.34
N ASN A 20 -47.32 -25.57 8.23
CA ASN A 20 -48.77 -25.66 8.43
C ASN A 20 -49.25 -24.74 9.56
N LEU A 21 -49.78 -23.56 9.20
CA LEU A 21 -50.23 -22.50 10.12
C LEU A 21 -51.42 -22.92 11.02
N ASP A 22 -52.29 -23.82 10.54
CA ASP A 22 -53.56 -24.14 11.22
C ASP A 22 -53.39 -25.01 12.49
N VAL A 23 -52.28 -25.75 12.60
CA VAL A 23 -52.02 -26.66 13.74
C VAL A 23 -51.32 -25.93 14.89
N LEU A 24 -50.56 -24.88 14.59
CA LEU A 24 -49.90 -24.05 15.59
C LEU A 24 -50.91 -23.18 16.35
N ASP A 25 -51.91 -22.65 15.64
CA ASP A 25 -53.01 -21.87 16.24
C ASP A 25 -53.90 -22.72 17.16
N ALA A 26 -54.00 -24.02 16.92
CA ALA A 26 -54.73 -24.96 17.79
C ALA A 26 -53.97 -25.36 19.07
N LEU A 27 -52.64 -25.16 19.13
CA LEU A 27 -51.78 -25.50 20.28
C LEU A 27 -51.49 -24.30 21.20
N LEU A 28 -52.00 -23.12 20.86
CA LEU A 28 -51.92 -21.90 21.68
C LEU A 28 -53.05 -21.89 22.72
N GLN A 29 -52.87 -22.61 23.83
CA GLN A 29 -53.56 -22.26 25.08
C GLN A 29 -52.63 -21.47 26.02
N PRO A 30 -53.16 -20.45 26.73
CA PRO A 30 -52.37 -19.59 27.59
C PRO A 30 -52.24 -20.26 28.95
N GLU A 31 -51.02 -20.63 29.35
CA GLU A 31 -50.62 -20.84 30.76
C GLU A 31 -49.20 -21.46 30.79
N GLN A 32 -48.15 -20.62 30.75
CA GLN A 32 -46.88 -20.76 31.52
C GLN A 32 -45.79 -19.81 30.99
N ASP A 33 -45.49 -18.76 31.75
CA ASP A 33 -44.57 -17.66 31.41
C ASP A 33 -43.14 -18.09 30.97
N ASN A 34 -42.63 -19.23 31.48
CA ASN A 34 -41.31 -19.77 31.08
C ASN A 34 -41.29 -20.43 29.70
N LEU A 35 -42.44 -20.89 29.22
CA LEU A 35 -42.56 -21.56 27.94
C LEU A 35 -42.57 -20.53 26.79
N ASP A 36 -43.15 -19.35 27.00
CA ASP A 36 -43.30 -18.30 25.99
C ASP A 36 -41.96 -17.62 25.64
N SER A 37 -41.09 -17.40 26.63
CA SER A 37 -39.69 -16.96 26.41
C SER A 37 -38.90 -17.97 25.57
N THR A 38 -39.10 -19.26 25.82
CA THR A 38 -38.45 -20.34 25.05
C THR A 38 -39.04 -20.45 23.63
N ARG A 39 -40.35 -20.19 23.48
CA ARG A 39 -41.08 -20.23 22.20
C ARG A 39 -40.65 -19.10 21.26
N ILE A 40 -40.48 -17.87 21.77
CA ILE A 40 -40.03 -16.75 20.94
C ILE A 40 -38.57 -16.92 20.49
N LEU A 41 -37.69 -17.41 21.36
CA LEU A 41 -36.30 -17.73 21.00
C LEU A 41 -36.24 -18.81 19.90
N LYS A 42 -37.07 -19.87 19.99
CA LYS A 42 -37.20 -20.87 18.92
C LYS A 42 -37.74 -20.27 17.62
N ALA A 43 -38.75 -19.39 17.70
CA ALA A 43 -39.28 -18.72 16.52
C ALA A 43 -38.20 -17.88 15.81
N VAL A 44 -37.39 -17.14 16.58
CA VAL A 44 -36.24 -16.34 16.10
C VAL A 44 -35.17 -17.23 15.48
N LYS A 45 -34.83 -18.36 16.11
CA LYS A 45 -33.85 -19.32 15.59
C LYS A 45 -34.23 -19.92 14.24
N TYR A 46 -35.53 -20.19 14.03
CA TYR A 46 -36.05 -20.78 12.79
C TYR A 46 -36.61 -19.74 11.80
N ASN A 47 -36.35 -18.44 12.02
CA ASN A 47 -36.78 -17.34 11.15
C ASN A 47 -38.29 -17.30 10.83
N ARG A 48 -39.15 -17.64 11.81
CA ARG A 48 -40.61 -17.74 11.61
C ARG A 48 -41.33 -16.41 11.92
N VAL A 49 -41.39 -15.50 10.95
CA VAL A 49 -41.92 -14.13 11.10
C VAL A 49 -43.34 -14.07 11.67
N ASN A 50 -44.26 -14.92 11.18
CA ASN A 50 -45.66 -14.91 11.64
C ASN A 50 -45.78 -15.38 13.10
N SER A 51 -45.02 -16.40 13.50
CA SER A 51 -44.97 -16.88 14.88
C SER A 51 -44.33 -15.83 15.81
N MET A 52 -43.29 -15.12 15.36
CA MET A 52 -42.74 -13.98 16.10
C MET A 52 -43.79 -12.90 16.32
N ARG A 53 -44.57 -12.55 15.29
CA ARG A 53 -45.63 -11.53 15.36
C ARG A 53 -46.74 -11.91 16.35
N SER A 54 -47.22 -13.15 16.32
CA SER A 54 -48.26 -13.62 17.24
C SER A 54 -47.78 -13.65 18.70
N LEU A 55 -46.54 -14.07 18.94
CA LEU A 55 -45.96 -14.12 20.30
C LEU A 55 -45.65 -12.73 20.86
N LEU A 56 -45.14 -11.80 20.04
CA LEU A 56 -44.94 -10.40 20.43
C LEU A 56 -46.29 -9.71 20.68
N GLY A 57 -47.31 -10.02 19.88
CA GLY A 57 -48.68 -9.53 20.08
C GLY A 57 -49.39 -10.08 21.31
N ALA A 58 -48.97 -11.25 21.80
CA ALA A 58 -49.44 -11.84 23.05
C ALA A 58 -48.82 -11.21 24.31
N GLY A 59 -47.92 -10.23 24.16
CA GLY A 59 -47.34 -9.47 25.27
C GLY A 59 -45.99 -9.99 25.78
N VAL A 60 -45.30 -10.87 25.03
CA VAL A 60 -43.93 -11.29 25.37
C VAL A 60 -42.97 -10.11 25.22
N GLU A 61 -42.34 -9.69 26.32
CA GLU A 61 -41.42 -8.55 26.29
C GLU A 61 -40.15 -8.84 25.47
N PRO A 62 -39.65 -7.88 24.66
CA PRO A 62 -38.37 -7.99 23.92
C PRO A 62 -37.14 -8.12 24.83
N SER A 63 -37.32 -7.94 26.15
CA SER A 63 -36.30 -8.01 27.19
C SER A 63 -35.94 -9.44 27.62
N THR A 64 -36.64 -10.46 27.11
CA THR A 64 -36.40 -11.86 27.50
C THR A 64 -35.00 -12.32 27.10
N THR A 65 -34.39 -13.13 27.95
CA THR A 65 -33.01 -13.58 27.79
C THR A 65 -32.90 -15.11 27.71
N GLU A 66 -32.01 -15.61 26.87
CA GLU A 66 -31.63 -17.04 26.83
C GLU A 66 -30.89 -17.46 28.13
N GLU A 67 -30.63 -18.76 28.35
CA GLU A 67 -29.85 -19.30 29.47
C GLU A 67 -28.48 -18.60 29.65
N PHE A 68 -27.83 -18.25 28.53
CA PHE A 68 -26.57 -17.49 28.48
C PHE A 68 -26.74 -15.97 28.71
N GLY A 69 -27.98 -15.47 28.82
CA GLY A 69 -28.28 -14.08 29.13
C GLY A 69 -28.36 -13.13 27.93
N HIS A 70 -28.32 -13.65 26.70
CA HIS A 70 -28.50 -12.85 25.48
C HIS A 70 -29.94 -12.37 25.35
N THR A 71 -30.15 -11.09 25.04
CA THR A 71 -31.47 -10.55 24.70
C THR A 71 -32.00 -11.14 23.39
N ILE A 72 -33.31 -11.06 23.13
CA ILE A 72 -33.90 -11.52 21.86
C ILE A 72 -33.20 -10.88 20.64
N ILE A 73 -32.82 -9.59 20.74
CA ILE A 73 -32.11 -8.87 19.66
C ILE A 73 -30.72 -9.47 19.44
N GLN A 74 -29.96 -9.72 20.51
CA GLN A 74 -28.65 -10.37 20.42
C GLN A 74 -28.76 -11.80 19.88
N TYR A 75 -29.79 -12.53 20.28
CA TYR A 75 -30.06 -13.88 19.79
C TYR A 75 -30.41 -13.89 18.29
N ALA A 76 -31.16 -12.89 17.82
CA ALA A 76 -31.47 -12.71 16.42
C ALA A 76 -30.22 -12.36 15.58
N ILE A 77 -29.27 -11.61 16.15
CA ILE A 77 -27.98 -11.35 15.49
C ILE A 77 -27.17 -12.65 15.36
N ILE A 78 -27.11 -13.47 16.41
CA ILE A 78 -26.41 -14.78 16.39
C ILE A 78 -26.98 -15.70 15.31
N HIS A 79 -28.30 -15.64 15.08
CA HIS A 79 -29.00 -16.49 14.10
C HIS A 79 -29.25 -15.83 12.74
N ASN A 80 -28.75 -14.62 12.50
CA ASN A 80 -28.95 -13.85 11.26
C ASN A 80 -30.44 -13.63 10.90
N THR A 81 -31.28 -13.36 11.91
CA THR A 81 -32.73 -13.13 11.77
C THR A 81 -33.18 -11.77 12.28
N LEU A 82 -32.24 -10.84 12.51
CA LEU A 82 -32.53 -9.50 13.03
C LEU A 82 -33.51 -8.71 12.15
N GLU A 83 -33.36 -8.76 10.83
CA GLU A 83 -34.26 -8.06 9.89
C GLU A 83 -35.70 -8.55 10.01
N SER A 84 -35.89 -9.87 10.06
CA SER A 84 -37.18 -10.53 10.25
C SER A 84 -37.81 -10.18 11.60
N LEU A 85 -37.00 -10.11 12.65
CA LEU A 85 -37.44 -9.72 13.99
C LEU A 85 -37.88 -8.25 14.02
N LEU A 86 -37.12 -7.35 13.41
CA LEU A 86 -37.49 -5.94 13.30
C LEU A 86 -38.79 -5.76 12.50
N LYS A 87 -38.98 -6.50 11.40
CA LYS A 87 -40.25 -6.54 10.64
C LYS A 87 -41.41 -7.07 11.48
N ALA A 88 -41.17 -7.99 12.40
CA ALA A 88 -42.20 -8.49 13.32
C ALA A 88 -42.54 -7.49 14.44
N LEU A 89 -41.57 -6.70 14.91
CA LEU A 89 -41.71 -5.69 15.97
C LEU A 89 -42.43 -4.41 15.52
N ILE A 90 -42.41 -4.09 14.22
CA ILE A 90 -43.00 -2.85 13.67
C ILE A 90 -44.54 -2.86 13.66
N ILE A 91 -45.19 -4.02 13.80
CA ILE A 91 -46.66 -4.11 13.84
C ILE A 91 -47.08 -4.69 15.19
N LEU A 92 -47.46 -3.80 16.11
CA LEU A 92 -48.61 -3.84 17.06
C LEU A 92 -48.45 -2.70 18.10
N PRO A 93 -49.52 -2.01 18.55
CA PRO A 93 -50.93 -2.38 18.48
C PRO A 93 -51.88 -1.33 17.84
N ASN A 94 -52.99 -1.86 17.29
CA ASN A 94 -54.28 -1.23 16.99
C ASN A 94 -54.33 -0.13 15.91
N ASP A 95 -54.60 -0.50 14.66
CA ASP A 95 -55.94 -0.32 14.08
C ASP A 95 -56.06 -0.97 12.69
N ASN A 96 -57.32 -1.26 12.34
CA ASN A 96 -57.79 -2.08 11.24
C ASN A 96 -57.23 -1.77 9.84
N ASN A 97 -57.01 -2.85 9.08
CA ASN A 97 -57.22 -2.97 7.64
C ASN A 97 -56.86 -1.73 6.79
N ASN A 98 -55.57 -1.51 6.57
CA ASN A 98 -55.04 -1.09 5.27
C ASN A 98 -53.52 -1.26 5.28
N ILE A 99 -53.03 -2.17 4.45
CA ILE A 99 -51.60 -2.43 4.26
C ILE A 99 -51.07 -1.33 3.32
N PRO A 100 -50.20 -0.39 3.75
CA PRO A 100 -49.38 0.33 2.79
C PRO A 100 -48.38 -0.67 2.23
N SER A 101 -48.37 -0.83 0.91
CA SER A 101 -47.39 -1.63 0.20
C SER A 101 -45.97 -1.14 0.54
N PHE A 102 -45.23 -1.91 1.33
CA PHE A 102 -43.81 -1.63 1.60
C PHE A 102 -43.00 -2.19 0.44
N LYS A 103 -42.71 -1.34 -0.56
CA LYS A 103 -41.52 -1.54 -1.37
C LYS A 103 -40.35 -1.09 -0.50
N ILE A 104 -39.49 -2.03 -0.14
CA ILE A 104 -38.09 -1.69 0.10
C ILE A 104 -37.68 -0.96 -1.19
N PRO A 105 -37.27 0.32 -1.18
CA PRO A 105 -36.61 0.83 -2.36
C PRO A 105 -35.44 -0.13 -2.56
N ASP A 106 -35.27 -0.69 -3.76
CA ASP A 106 -34.15 -1.58 -4.10
C ASP A 106 -32.79 -0.95 -3.71
N GLU A 107 -32.80 0.34 -3.37
CA GLU A 107 -31.78 1.19 -2.79
C GLU A 107 -31.38 0.92 -1.31
N ALA A 108 -32.06 0.05 -0.55
CA ALA A 108 -31.51 -0.40 0.75
C ALA A 108 -30.26 -1.30 0.59
N THR A 109 -30.00 -1.76 -0.65
CA THR A 109 -28.74 -2.38 -1.06
C THR A 109 -27.79 -1.36 -1.73
N SER A 110 -28.21 -0.11 -1.95
CA SER A 110 -27.47 0.93 -2.68
C SER A 110 -27.26 2.27 -1.93
N LEU A 111 -27.42 2.31 -0.61
CA LEU A 111 -27.05 3.48 0.20
C LEU A 111 -25.54 3.57 0.46
N TYR A 112 -24.78 3.62 -0.64
CA TYR A 112 -23.43 4.18 -0.75
C TYR A 112 -23.25 4.69 -2.18
N SER A 113 -24.11 5.62 -2.63
CA SER A 113 -23.60 6.63 -3.55
C SER A 113 -22.87 7.68 -2.73
N LYS A 114 -21.68 8.00 -3.22
CA LYS A 114 -20.79 9.06 -2.77
C LYS A 114 -21.48 10.43 -2.64
N ASP A 115 -20.85 11.23 -1.81
CA ASP A 115 -20.94 12.69 -1.69
C ASP A 115 -22.13 13.25 -0.90
N GLY A 116 -21.79 14.08 0.08
CA GLY A 116 -22.73 14.68 1.01
C GLY A 116 -23.74 15.58 0.30
N TYR A 117 -25.01 15.28 0.51
CA TYR A 117 -26.07 16.26 0.62
C TYR A 117 -26.94 15.86 1.81
N GLU A 118 -27.06 16.78 2.77
CA GLU A 118 -28.15 16.83 3.72
C GLU A 118 -29.49 16.93 2.97
N SER A 119 -30.52 16.28 3.53
CA SER A 119 -31.95 16.30 3.13
C SER A 119 -32.26 15.79 1.72
N ASP A 120 -32.97 14.67 1.54
CA ASP A 120 -34.32 14.49 2.05
C ASP A 120 -34.47 13.26 2.94
N SER A 121 -35.10 13.51 4.08
CA SER A 121 -35.62 12.56 5.06
C SER A 121 -36.34 11.37 4.43
N GLY A 122 -35.62 10.27 4.24
CA GLY A 122 -36.19 8.92 4.24
C GLY A 122 -36.61 8.53 5.66
N GLU A 123 -37.50 9.32 6.26
CA GLU A 123 -38.08 9.05 7.57
C GLU A 123 -38.83 7.72 7.50
N ILE A 124 -38.20 6.65 8.00
CA ILE A 124 -38.94 5.49 8.46
C ILE A 124 -39.69 5.99 9.71
N TYR A 125 -40.97 6.31 9.55
CA TYR A 125 -41.87 6.70 10.63
C TYR A 125 -42.01 5.55 11.64
N PHE A 126 -41.05 5.43 12.55
CA PHE A 126 -41.29 4.80 13.85
C PHE A 126 -42.02 5.84 14.69
N GLY A 127 -43.23 5.53 15.17
CA GLY A 127 -43.90 6.41 16.14
C GLY A 127 -42.95 6.70 17.31
N SER A 128 -42.82 7.96 17.73
CA SER A 128 -41.82 8.43 18.70
C SER A 128 -41.73 7.57 19.97
N LYS A 129 -42.87 7.06 20.44
CA LYS A 129 -42.99 6.18 21.63
C LYS A 129 -42.46 4.75 21.41
N LEU A 130 -42.51 4.23 20.19
CA LEU A 130 -41.98 2.90 19.82
C LEU A 130 -40.45 2.96 19.65
N LYS A 131 -39.95 4.08 19.16
CA LYS A 131 -38.54 4.36 18.91
C LYS A 131 -37.71 4.44 20.20
N ASP A 132 -38.19 5.16 21.21
CA ASP A 132 -37.51 5.26 22.51
C ASP A 132 -37.42 3.90 23.21
N ASN A 133 -38.45 3.07 23.08
CA ASN A 133 -38.46 1.72 23.61
C ASN A 133 -37.48 0.80 22.86
N LEU A 134 -37.42 0.88 21.52
CA LEU A 134 -36.47 0.11 20.70
C LEU A 134 -35.01 0.47 21.00
N LYS A 135 -34.67 1.76 21.13
CA LYS A 135 -33.33 2.21 21.52
C LYS A 135 -32.93 1.65 22.89
N LYS A 136 -33.86 1.62 23.85
CA LYS A 136 -33.67 1.01 25.17
C LYS A 136 -33.38 -0.50 25.09
N TYR A 137 -34.09 -1.24 24.22
CA TYR A 137 -33.86 -2.69 24.05
C TYR A 137 -32.54 -3.01 23.34
N ILE A 138 -32.13 -2.21 22.35
CA ILE A 138 -30.86 -2.36 21.63
C ILE A 138 -29.66 -2.14 22.58
N MET A 139 -29.79 -1.18 23.50
CA MET A 139 -28.77 -0.83 24.49
C MET A 139 -28.75 -1.74 25.72
N GLN A 140 -29.71 -2.65 25.84
CA GLN A 140 -29.75 -3.59 26.95
C GLN A 140 -28.55 -4.54 26.91
N THR A 141 -27.90 -4.71 28.05
CA THR A 141 -26.70 -5.53 28.17
C THR A 141 -27.03 -6.95 28.63
N ASN A 142 -26.31 -7.93 28.09
CA ASN A 142 -26.32 -9.30 28.60
C ASN A 142 -25.57 -9.42 29.95
N LYS A 143 -25.46 -10.64 30.49
CA LYS A 143 -24.72 -10.94 31.74
C LYS A 143 -23.24 -10.53 31.70
N GLU A 144 -22.65 -10.38 30.51
CA GLU A 144 -21.26 -9.97 30.30
C GLU A 144 -21.11 -8.45 30.11
N GLY A 145 -22.20 -7.67 30.21
CA GLY A 145 -22.19 -6.22 29.96
C GLY A 145 -22.20 -5.84 28.48
N ARG A 146 -22.44 -6.79 27.57
CA ARG A 146 -22.43 -6.57 26.12
C ARG A 146 -23.81 -6.20 25.61
N ASN A 147 -23.91 -5.15 24.80
CA ASN A 147 -25.14 -4.75 24.10
C ASN A 147 -25.22 -5.38 22.68
N ALA A 148 -26.24 -5.04 21.90
CA ALA A 148 -26.40 -5.58 20.53
C ALA A 148 -25.23 -5.20 19.59
N PHE A 149 -24.62 -4.02 19.75
CA PHE A 149 -23.45 -3.60 18.97
C PHE A 149 -22.22 -4.46 19.25
N HIS A 150 -21.98 -4.83 20.52
CA HIS A 150 -20.90 -5.76 20.89
C HIS A 150 -21.09 -7.13 20.23
N THR A 151 -22.32 -7.67 20.25
CA THR A 151 -22.63 -8.97 19.66
C THR A 151 -22.48 -8.94 18.13
N ALA A 152 -22.96 -7.90 17.47
CA ALA A 152 -22.82 -7.75 16.01
C ALA A 152 -21.35 -7.56 15.60
N ALA A 153 -20.57 -6.79 16.37
CA ALA A 153 -19.14 -6.60 16.16
C ALA A 153 -18.32 -7.87 16.40
N LEU A 154 -18.68 -8.67 17.40
CA LEU A 154 -18.07 -9.97 17.70
C LEU A 154 -18.34 -10.99 16.59
N MET A 155 -19.56 -11.02 16.03
CA MET A 155 -19.98 -11.96 14.98
C MET A 155 -19.54 -11.52 13.56
N GLY A 156 -19.13 -10.26 13.40
CA GLY A 156 -18.75 -9.70 12.10
C GLY A 156 -19.94 -9.41 11.18
N ASP A 157 -21.15 -9.29 11.73
CA ASP A 157 -22.37 -9.06 10.96
C ASP A 157 -22.55 -7.57 10.64
N LEU A 158 -22.06 -7.19 9.46
CA LEU A 158 -22.16 -5.83 8.93
C LEU A 158 -23.61 -5.37 8.73
N ASN A 159 -24.49 -6.27 8.31
CA ASN A 159 -25.88 -5.93 7.99
C ASN A 159 -26.64 -5.63 9.29
N SER A 160 -26.42 -6.44 10.32
CA SER A 160 -26.98 -6.17 11.64
C SER A 160 -26.46 -4.85 12.22
N LEU A 161 -25.15 -4.54 12.11
CA LEU A 161 -24.63 -3.24 12.56
C LEU A 161 -25.32 -2.08 11.84
N LYS A 162 -25.47 -2.12 10.51
CA LYS A 162 -26.18 -1.09 9.74
C LYS A 162 -27.62 -0.90 10.19
N LEU A 163 -28.35 -2.01 10.38
CA LEU A 163 -29.74 -1.98 10.84
C LEU A 163 -29.86 -1.39 12.26
N LEU A 164 -28.93 -1.74 13.16
CA LEU A 164 -28.88 -1.18 14.51
C LEU A 164 -28.61 0.34 14.52
N TYR A 165 -27.73 0.83 13.64
CA TYR A 165 -27.52 2.27 13.49
C TYR A 165 -28.73 3.00 12.94
N LEU A 166 -29.31 2.47 11.85
CA LEU A 166 -30.46 3.07 11.18
C LEU A 166 -31.67 3.14 12.12
N THR A 167 -31.85 2.14 12.98
CA THR A 167 -32.94 2.10 13.96
C THR A 167 -32.77 3.10 15.11
N CYS A 168 -31.56 3.65 15.32
CA CYS A 168 -31.26 4.58 16.41
C CYS A 168 -30.94 6.02 15.95
N ASP A 169 -31.18 6.38 14.68
CA ASP A 169 -30.88 7.70 14.07
C ASP A 169 -29.41 8.17 14.20
N GLY A 170 -28.48 7.26 14.46
CA GLY A 170 -27.06 7.63 14.66
C GLY A 170 -26.75 8.32 16.01
N ASP A 171 -27.73 8.57 16.87
CA ASP A 171 -27.53 9.12 18.22
C ASP A 171 -27.27 7.99 19.24
N VAL A 172 -26.15 7.29 19.07
CA VAL A 172 -25.78 6.12 19.89
C VAL A 172 -24.34 6.25 20.34
N ASP A 173 -24.13 6.13 21.66
CA ASP A 173 -22.79 5.94 22.23
C ASP A 173 -22.28 4.54 21.90
N LEU A 174 -21.20 4.49 21.13
CA LEU A 174 -20.57 3.26 20.64
C LEU A 174 -19.37 2.86 21.47
N ASP A 175 -18.94 3.72 22.40
CA ASP A 175 -17.76 3.54 23.21
C ASP A 175 -18.09 2.92 24.59
N VAL A 176 -19.32 2.40 24.71
CA VAL A 176 -19.77 1.59 25.83
C VAL A 176 -18.87 0.37 25.98
N MET A 177 -18.37 0.14 27.20
CA MET A 177 -17.49 -0.99 27.51
C MET A 177 -18.27 -2.14 28.18
N ASP A 178 -17.94 -3.37 27.78
CA ASP A 178 -18.38 -4.58 28.48
C ASP A 178 -17.67 -4.79 29.83
N ASN A 179 -18.02 -5.86 30.56
CA ASN A 179 -17.41 -6.15 31.87
C ASN A 179 -15.88 -6.39 31.78
N ALA A 180 -15.38 -6.83 30.62
CA ALA A 180 -13.95 -6.99 30.35
C ALA A 180 -13.26 -5.68 29.94
N GLY A 181 -14.00 -4.58 29.79
CA GLY A 181 -13.48 -3.29 29.35
C GLY A 181 -13.25 -3.21 27.85
N GLN A 182 -13.98 -4.00 27.07
CA GLN A 182 -13.93 -4.02 25.60
C GLN A 182 -15.08 -3.19 25.03
N THR A 183 -14.78 -2.36 24.04
CA THR A 183 -15.79 -1.68 23.21
C THR A 183 -16.19 -2.57 22.02
N PRO A 184 -17.33 -2.32 21.35
CA PRO A 184 -17.70 -2.98 20.09
C PRO A 184 -16.58 -2.92 19.05
N LEU A 185 -15.92 -1.75 18.92
CA LEU A 185 -14.78 -1.56 18.03
C LEU A 185 -13.63 -2.52 18.38
N SER A 186 -13.29 -2.63 19.66
CA SER A 186 -12.22 -3.52 20.12
C SER A 186 -12.52 -5.00 19.86
N MET A 187 -13.79 -5.41 19.96
CA MET A 187 -14.20 -6.77 19.65
C MET A 187 -14.03 -7.07 18.16
N ALA A 188 -14.52 -6.17 17.29
CA ALA A 188 -14.34 -6.30 15.84
C ALA A 188 -12.87 -6.35 15.41
N ILE A 189 -11.99 -5.58 16.10
CA ILE A 189 -10.54 -5.61 15.86
C ILE A 189 -9.94 -6.96 16.27
N ARG A 190 -10.29 -7.49 17.45
CA ARG A 190 -9.74 -8.77 17.94
C ARG A 190 -10.20 -9.97 17.15
N THR A 191 -11.42 -9.94 16.61
CA THR A 191 -11.97 -11.00 15.76
C THR A 191 -11.58 -10.85 14.29
N GLY A 192 -10.94 -9.73 13.90
CA GLY A 192 -10.47 -9.49 12.54
C GLY A 192 -11.56 -9.09 11.55
N HIS A 193 -12.72 -8.61 12.01
CA HIS A 193 -13.86 -8.25 11.16
C HIS A 193 -13.73 -6.83 10.58
N TYR A 194 -12.83 -6.69 9.60
CA TYR A 194 -12.46 -5.44 8.91
C TYR A 194 -13.66 -4.54 8.51
N LYS A 195 -14.70 -5.12 7.90
CA LYS A 195 -15.84 -4.34 7.40
C LYS A 195 -16.63 -3.69 8.55
N CYS A 196 -16.70 -4.36 9.70
CA CYS A 196 -17.34 -3.84 10.90
C CYS A 196 -16.49 -2.75 11.55
N VAL A 197 -15.16 -2.93 11.60
CA VAL A 197 -14.22 -1.91 12.07
C VAL A 197 -14.38 -0.61 11.28
N LYS A 198 -14.41 -0.69 9.95
CA LYS A 198 -14.59 0.49 9.08
C LYS A 198 -15.90 1.24 9.35
N LEU A 199 -16.99 0.51 9.57
CA LEU A 199 -18.30 1.11 9.81
C LEU A 199 -18.41 1.76 11.19
N LEU A 200 -17.85 1.12 12.23
CA LEU A 200 -17.84 1.66 13.59
C LEU A 200 -17.01 2.95 13.67
N ILE A 201 -15.84 2.97 13.03
CA ILE A 201 -15.00 4.17 12.93
C ILE A 201 -15.72 5.30 12.18
N LYS A 202 -16.35 4.99 11.04
CA LYS A 202 -17.09 6.00 10.24
C LYS A 202 -18.19 6.68 11.06
N ASN A 203 -18.80 5.94 11.99
CA ASN A 203 -19.91 6.41 12.80
C ASN A 203 -19.46 6.96 14.17
N GLY A 204 -18.17 7.24 14.36
CA GLY A 204 -17.66 8.04 15.48
C GLY A 204 -17.08 7.28 16.68
N SER A 205 -16.74 5.99 16.56
CA SER A 205 -16.07 5.26 17.66
C SER A 205 -14.67 5.84 17.98
N ASP A 206 -14.38 6.08 19.25
CA ASP A 206 -13.10 6.65 19.70
C ASP A 206 -11.95 5.63 19.62
N LEU A 207 -10.98 5.95 18.76
CA LEU A 207 -9.77 5.16 18.52
C LEU A 207 -8.70 5.33 19.63
N SER A 208 -8.81 6.38 20.44
CA SER A 208 -7.86 6.73 21.50
C SER A 208 -8.18 6.05 22.85
N MET A 209 -9.40 5.51 22.98
CA MET A 209 -9.88 4.82 24.18
C MET A 209 -8.94 3.71 24.64
N ARG A 210 -8.57 3.74 25.93
CA ARG A 210 -7.72 2.73 26.56
C ARG A 210 -8.57 1.69 27.29
N PHE A 211 -8.38 0.43 26.91
CA PHE A 211 -9.03 -0.71 27.56
C PHE A 211 -8.44 -0.97 28.96
N LYS A 212 -9.09 -1.82 29.76
CA LYS A 212 -8.58 -2.26 31.07
C LYS A 212 -7.17 -2.89 31.03
N SER A 213 -6.74 -3.37 29.86
CA SER A 213 -5.38 -3.87 29.61
C SER A 213 -4.32 -2.76 29.45
N GLY A 214 -4.72 -1.49 29.45
CA GLY A 214 -3.86 -0.34 29.19
C GLY A 214 -3.57 -0.08 27.71
N MET A 215 -4.01 -0.97 26.80
CA MET A 215 -3.88 -0.76 25.36
C MET A 215 -4.96 0.16 24.81
N SER A 216 -4.60 1.05 23.88
CA SER A 216 -5.57 1.82 23.09
C SER A 216 -6.18 1.01 21.93
N ALA A 217 -7.34 1.39 21.41
CA ALA A 217 -7.92 0.76 20.22
C ALA A 217 -6.98 0.79 19.00
N ILE A 218 -6.22 1.88 18.80
CA ILE A 218 -5.19 1.97 17.75
C ILE A 218 -4.07 0.95 17.94
N GLN A 219 -3.58 0.78 19.15
CA GLN A 219 -2.55 -0.23 19.46
C GLN A 219 -3.05 -1.64 19.13
N LEU A 220 -4.31 -1.93 19.46
CA LEU A 220 -4.92 -3.20 19.16
C LEU A 220 -5.07 -3.40 17.64
N LEU A 221 -5.46 -2.35 16.92
CA LEU A 221 -5.58 -2.35 15.46
C LEU A 221 -4.22 -2.64 14.80
N LEU A 222 -3.16 -1.94 15.20
CA LEU A 222 -1.83 -2.11 14.60
C LEU A 222 -1.14 -3.42 15.00
N LYS A 223 -1.49 -3.98 16.16
CA LYS A 223 -0.89 -5.22 16.68
C LYS A 223 -1.57 -6.49 16.17
N GLU A 224 -2.91 -6.49 16.14
CA GLU A 224 -3.70 -7.70 15.90
C GLU A 224 -4.28 -7.77 14.47
N CYS A 225 -4.47 -6.63 13.79
CA CYS A 225 -4.99 -6.64 12.41
C CYS A 225 -3.86 -6.59 11.36
N PRO A 226 -3.78 -7.59 10.45
CA PRO A 226 -2.78 -7.57 9.36
C PRO A 226 -2.99 -6.41 8.37
N LYS A 227 -4.23 -5.93 8.22
CA LYS A 227 -4.60 -4.74 7.41
C LYS A 227 -4.77 -3.46 8.24
N GLY A 228 -4.24 -3.43 9.47
CA GLY A 228 -4.41 -2.28 10.37
C GLY A 228 -3.91 -0.95 9.79
N TYR A 229 -2.85 -0.99 8.98
CA TYR A 229 -2.27 0.17 8.31
C TYR A 229 -3.15 0.70 7.15
N GLU A 230 -3.80 -0.18 6.37
CA GLU A 230 -4.73 0.22 5.30
C GLU A 230 -5.98 0.90 5.88
N ILE A 231 -6.44 0.43 7.05
CA ILE A 231 -7.53 1.09 7.79
C ILE A 231 -7.05 2.46 8.27
N MET A 232 -5.84 2.53 8.82
CA MET A 232 -5.29 3.78 9.32
C MET A 232 -5.11 4.82 8.21
N ASP A 233 -4.69 4.42 7.01
CA ASP A 233 -4.60 5.29 5.84
C ASP A 233 -5.96 5.94 5.52
N LYS A 234 -7.01 5.13 5.42
CA LYS A 234 -8.38 5.60 5.21
C LYS A 234 -8.91 6.44 6.37
N VAL A 235 -8.52 6.13 7.60
CA VAL A 235 -8.85 6.94 8.80
C VAL A 235 -8.21 8.31 8.73
N LEU A 236 -6.96 8.39 8.27
CA LEU A 236 -6.26 9.64 8.05
C LEU A 236 -6.95 10.44 6.94
N ASP A 237 -7.37 9.82 5.84
CA ASP A 237 -8.17 10.50 4.80
C ASP A 237 -9.43 11.16 5.38
N PHE A 238 -10.14 10.49 6.30
CA PHE A 238 -11.31 11.07 6.97
C PHE A 238 -10.99 12.26 7.89
N CYS A 239 -9.74 12.45 8.32
CA CYS A 239 -9.32 13.62 9.10
C CYS A 239 -9.21 14.90 8.23
N ALA A 240 -9.12 14.74 6.90
CA ALA A 240 -9.19 15.84 5.96
C ALA A 240 -10.66 16.14 5.64
N LYS A 241 -11.23 17.17 6.29
CA LYS A 241 -12.59 17.64 5.96
C LYS A 241 -12.57 18.40 4.63
N GLU A 242 -13.65 18.31 3.86
CA GLU A 242 -13.84 18.96 2.55
C GLU A 242 -13.66 20.50 2.60
N ASP A 243 -13.80 21.12 3.78
CA ASP A 243 -13.58 22.55 4.01
C ASP A 243 -12.10 22.99 4.04
N GLY A 244 -11.15 22.08 3.82
CA GLY A 244 -9.71 22.36 3.92
C GLY A 244 -9.20 22.58 5.36
N LYS A 245 -10.05 22.35 6.37
CA LYS A 245 -9.65 22.29 7.79
C LYS A 245 -9.26 20.87 8.15
N ILE A 246 -7.99 20.67 8.47
CA ILE A 246 -7.46 19.39 8.94
C ILE A 246 -7.78 19.24 10.43
N ASP A 247 -8.54 18.20 10.77
CA ASP A 247 -8.90 17.92 12.15
C ASP A 247 -7.91 16.93 12.75
N PHE A 248 -6.95 17.44 13.54
CA PHE A 248 -5.96 16.61 14.21
C PHE A 248 -6.48 15.99 15.52
N SER A 249 -7.73 16.25 15.92
CA SER A 249 -8.30 15.71 17.16
C SER A 249 -8.24 14.19 17.21
N LEU A 250 -8.45 13.50 16.08
CA LEU A 250 -8.35 12.03 16.02
C LEU A 250 -6.93 11.49 16.30
N LEU A 251 -5.90 12.31 16.06
CA LEU A 251 -4.48 11.99 16.28
C LEU A 251 -3.98 12.44 17.66
N PHE A 252 -4.79 13.17 18.42
CA PHE A 252 -4.44 13.63 19.77
C PHE A 252 -5.40 13.00 20.78
N SER A 253 -4.87 12.21 21.71
CA SER A 253 -5.69 11.75 22.83
C SER A 253 -6.00 12.92 23.75
N ASP A 254 -7.28 13.11 24.11
CA ASP A 254 -7.77 14.14 25.04
C ASP A 254 -7.10 14.09 26.42
N LYS A 255 -6.43 12.97 26.75
CA LYS A 255 -5.58 12.86 27.94
C LYS A 255 -4.16 13.30 27.62
N ALA A 256 -3.91 14.56 27.93
CA ALA A 256 -2.66 15.28 27.82
C ALA A 256 -1.45 14.60 28.48
N GLU A 257 -0.77 13.68 27.77
CA GLU A 257 0.65 13.42 28.06
C GLU A 257 1.56 13.43 26.83
N THR A 258 1.13 13.05 25.63
CA THR A 258 2.03 13.06 24.46
C THR A 258 1.28 13.12 23.13
N GLN A 259 1.26 14.31 22.52
CA GLN A 259 0.67 14.59 21.21
C GLN A 259 1.32 13.82 20.01
N LEU A 260 2.22 12.86 20.22
CA LEU A 260 2.85 12.03 19.17
C LEU A 260 2.76 10.54 19.50
N ASP A 261 2.05 10.14 20.56
CA ASP A 261 2.01 8.75 20.99
C ASP A 261 1.51 7.82 19.88
N ILE A 262 0.45 8.22 19.17
CA ILE A 262 -0.11 7.45 18.07
C ILE A 262 0.93 7.26 16.95
N VAL A 263 1.68 8.31 16.60
CA VAL A 263 2.76 8.26 15.60
C VAL A 263 3.91 7.35 16.07
N PHE A 264 4.30 7.43 17.34
CA PHE A 264 5.31 6.54 17.93
C PHE A 264 4.84 5.08 17.97
N LEU A 265 3.56 4.85 18.18
CA LEU A 265 2.97 3.51 18.19
C LEU A 265 2.95 2.91 16.78
N MET A 266 2.64 3.70 15.76
CA MET A 266 2.83 3.30 14.36
C MET A 266 4.29 2.92 14.11
N PHE A 267 5.25 3.76 14.50
CA PHE A 267 6.68 3.46 14.32
C PHE A 267 7.12 2.18 15.05
N ARG A 268 6.60 1.92 16.26
CA ARG A 268 6.99 0.77 17.09
C ARG A 268 6.50 -0.57 16.55
N TYR A 269 5.31 -0.60 15.96
CA TYR A 269 4.68 -1.83 15.48
C TYR A 269 4.74 -1.98 13.95
N ALA A 270 5.21 -0.96 13.21
CA ALA A 270 5.35 -1.03 11.76
C ALA A 270 6.51 -1.93 11.34
N ARG A 271 6.22 -2.83 10.41
CA ARG A 271 7.26 -3.54 9.65
C ARG A 271 7.91 -2.56 8.65
N ARG A 272 9.13 -2.88 8.17
CA ARG A 272 9.90 -2.00 7.27
C ARG A 272 9.14 -1.62 5.98
N ASP A 273 8.33 -2.54 5.46
CA ASP A 273 7.43 -2.40 4.31
C ASP A 273 6.24 -1.45 4.57
N GLN A 274 5.90 -1.21 5.84
CA GLN A 274 4.73 -0.42 6.25
C GLN A 274 5.09 1.02 6.65
N TRP A 275 6.37 1.41 6.54
CA TRP A 275 6.83 2.77 6.83
C TRP A 275 6.26 3.82 5.86
N GLY A 276 5.74 3.40 4.70
CA GLY A 276 5.05 4.28 3.74
C GLY A 276 3.84 5.01 4.32
N ILE A 277 3.25 4.54 5.43
CA ILE A 277 2.19 5.30 6.09
C ILE A 277 2.68 6.64 6.68
N LEU A 278 3.98 6.74 7.01
CA LEU A 278 4.56 7.97 7.55
C LEU A 278 4.71 9.06 6.48
N SER A 279 4.73 8.69 5.19
CA SER A 279 4.63 9.63 4.07
C SER A 279 3.19 10.06 3.75
N HIS A 280 2.21 9.65 4.56
CA HIS A 280 0.85 10.16 4.40
C HIS A 280 0.83 11.69 4.65
N PRO A 281 0.19 12.51 3.79
CA PRO A 281 0.29 13.99 3.83
C PRO A 281 -0.03 14.61 5.19
N ILE A 282 -1.00 14.05 5.93
CA ILE A 282 -1.40 14.55 7.26
C ILE A 282 -0.33 14.26 8.32
N LEU A 283 0.26 13.07 8.27
CA LEU A 283 1.33 12.68 9.20
C LEU A 283 2.60 13.45 8.88
N GLU A 284 2.93 13.60 7.58
CA GLU A 284 4.04 14.42 7.13
C GLU A 284 3.86 15.88 7.57
N CYS A 285 2.67 16.46 7.39
CA CYS A 285 2.35 17.80 7.85
C CYS A 285 2.46 17.94 9.38
N LEU A 286 1.92 16.98 10.14
CA LEU A 286 2.01 16.97 11.61
C LEU A 286 3.47 16.92 12.09
N ILE A 287 4.28 16.03 11.49
CA ILE A 287 5.70 15.87 11.81
C ILE A 287 6.46 17.14 11.40
N ALA A 288 6.18 17.71 10.23
CA ALA A 288 6.80 18.94 9.74
C ALA A 288 6.47 20.15 10.63
N LEU A 289 5.21 20.31 11.06
CA LEU A 289 4.79 21.38 11.97
C LEU A 289 5.50 21.26 13.34
N LYS A 290 5.58 20.04 13.88
CA LYS A 290 6.31 19.81 15.14
C LYS A 290 7.81 19.99 14.97
N TRP A 291 8.36 19.56 13.84
CA TRP A 291 9.75 19.80 13.52
C TRP A 291 10.05 21.29 13.44
N ALA A 292 9.19 22.10 12.81
CA ALA A 292 9.36 23.55 12.74
C ALA A 292 9.43 24.20 14.14
N LEU A 293 8.63 23.70 15.09
CA LEU A 293 8.65 24.18 16.49
C LEU A 293 9.93 23.78 17.24
N VAL A 294 10.44 22.56 17.02
CA VAL A 294 11.59 22.01 17.77
C VAL A 294 12.92 22.27 17.07
N ALA A 295 12.93 22.52 15.76
CA ALA A 295 14.12 22.73 14.94
C ALA A 295 15.08 23.80 15.50
N PRO A 296 14.63 24.94 16.05
CA PRO A 296 15.52 25.92 16.66
C PRO A 296 16.37 25.34 17.81
N LEU A 297 15.80 24.45 18.63
CA LEU A 297 16.53 23.79 19.73
C LEU A 297 17.61 22.84 19.19
N PHE A 298 17.35 22.16 18.08
CA PHE A 298 18.34 21.33 17.40
C PHE A 298 19.48 22.15 16.80
N TRP A 299 19.17 23.27 16.14
CA TRP A 299 20.17 24.20 15.62
C TRP A 299 21.02 24.82 16.73
N MET A 300 20.41 25.23 17.85
CA MET A 300 21.17 25.72 19.01
C MET A 300 22.15 24.67 19.55
N ARG A 301 21.71 23.40 19.67
CA ARG A 301 22.58 22.30 20.08
C ARG A 301 23.75 22.09 19.11
N PHE A 302 23.45 22.09 17.80
CA PHE A 302 24.46 21.90 16.76
C PHE A 302 25.50 23.03 16.75
N ILE A 303 25.04 24.28 16.83
CA ILE A 303 25.92 25.46 16.91
C ILE A 303 26.77 25.41 18.19
N ALA A 304 26.18 25.08 19.34
CA ALA A 304 26.93 24.92 20.59
C ALA A 304 28.03 23.85 20.47
N TYR A 305 27.76 22.77 19.75
CA TYR A 305 28.73 21.69 19.50
C TYR A 305 29.86 22.12 18.55
N ILE A 306 29.57 22.88 17.48
CA ILE A 306 30.59 23.46 16.59
C ILE A 306 31.50 24.41 17.37
N VAL A 307 30.90 25.33 18.14
CA VAL A 307 31.62 26.31 18.95
C VAL A 307 32.52 25.61 19.97
N PHE A 308 32.00 24.60 20.66
CA PHE A 308 32.78 23.73 21.53
C PHE A 308 33.98 23.09 20.81
N THR A 309 33.75 22.47 19.65
CA THR A 309 34.80 21.80 18.86
C THR A 309 35.88 22.79 18.42
N GLY A 310 35.47 24.00 18.02
CA GLY A 310 36.38 25.10 17.68
C GLY A 310 37.24 25.55 18.86
N PHE A 311 36.65 25.73 20.04
CA PHE A 311 37.40 26.09 21.25
C PHE A 311 38.34 24.99 21.71
N LEU A 312 37.92 23.72 21.70
CA LEU A 312 38.79 22.60 22.03
C LEU A 312 39.99 22.52 21.07
N THR A 313 39.74 22.63 19.77
CA THR A 313 40.81 22.63 18.76
C THR A 313 41.75 23.82 18.98
N SER A 314 41.22 25.01 19.21
CA SER A 314 42.03 26.22 19.46
C SER A 314 42.85 26.11 20.76
N TYR A 315 42.28 25.56 21.83
CA TYR A 315 42.96 25.32 23.10
C TYR A 315 44.12 24.35 22.93
N THR A 316 43.88 23.21 22.28
CA THR A 316 44.88 22.17 22.07
C THR A 316 46.05 22.69 21.22
N VAL A 317 45.79 23.45 20.16
CA VAL A 317 46.81 24.08 19.31
C VAL A 317 47.57 25.18 20.06
N ALA A 318 46.87 26.07 20.77
CA ALA A 318 47.51 27.12 21.55
C ALA A 318 48.42 26.54 22.65
N ARG A 319 48.02 25.40 23.23
CA ARG A 319 48.81 24.69 24.24
C ARG A 319 50.05 24.02 23.66
N THR A 320 49.95 23.40 22.49
CA THR A 320 51.10 22.76 21.82
C THR A 320 52.08 23.76 21.23
N MET A 321 51.60 24.93 20.80
CA MET A 321 52.44 26.02 20.29
C MET A 321 52.98 26.94 21.40
N GLU A 322 52.75 26.63 22.68
CA GLU A 322 53.18 27.44 23.83
C GLU A 322 52.77 28.93 23.72
N ALA A 323 51.53 29.19 23.32
CA ALA A 323 50.99 30.54 23.22
C ALA A 323 50.90 31.25 24.59
N ASP A 324 50.54 32.54 24.57
CA ASP A 324 50.43 33.35 25.79
C ASP A 324 49.54 32.71 26.86
N LYS A 325 50.03 32.68 28.11
CA LYS A 325 49.33 32.08 29.26
C LYS A 325 47.92 32.64 29.47
N GLN A 326 47.70 33.92 29.15
CA GLN A 326 46.37 34.54 29.22
C GLN A 326 45.40 33.96 28.18
N VAL A 327 45.87 33.74 26.95
CA VAL A 327 45.08 33.16 25.86
C VAL A 327 44.73 31.71 26.16
N ILE A 328 45.70 30.93 26.65
CA ILE A 328 45.48 29.53 27.07
C ILE A 328 44.45 29.47 28.20
N GLY A 329 44.58 30.34 29.22
CA GLY A 329 43.65 30.40 30.34
C GLY A 329 42.22 30.77 29.91
N MET A 330 42.06 31.71 28.98
CA MET A 330 40.76 32.07 28.41
C MET A 330 40.13 30.90 27.64
N LEU A 331 40.89 30.26 26.74
CA LEU A 331 40.43 29.11 25.96
C LEU A 331 40.10 27.90 26.84
N LYS A 332 40.82 27.72 27.95
CA LYS A 332 40.56 26.70 28.96
C LYS A 332 39.14 26.82 29.53
N ILE A 333 38.80 28.03 29.98
CA ILE A 333 37.48 28.34 30.57
C ILE A 333 36.38 28.19 29.53
N LEU A 334 36.60 28.72 28.32
CA LEU A 334 35.64 28.61 27.21
C LEU A 334 35.39 27.15 26.81
N THR A 335 36.44 26.33 26.75
CA THR A 335 36.30 24.90 26.41
C THR A 335 35.51 24.16 27.49
N CYS A 336 35.80 24.37 28.77
CA CYS A 336 35.08 23.72 29.87
C CYS A 336 33.60 24.14 29.96
N THR A 337 33.32 25.42 29.77
CA THR A 337 31.96 25.97 29.84
C THR A 337 31.09 25.43 28.70
N PHE A 338 31.58 25.48 27.46
CA PHE A 338 30.84 24.92 26.33
C PHE A 338 30.77 23.39 26.33
N ALA A 339 31.80 22.68 26.82
CA ALA A 339 31.74 21.23 26.99
C ALA A 339 30.65 20.83 28.00
N SER A 340 30.56 21.55 29.11
CA SER A 340 29.55 21.32 30.16
C SER A 340 28.14 21.66 29.66
N LEU A 341 27.98 22.71 28.86
CA LEU A 341 26.73 23.04 28.17
C LEU A 341 26.30 21.91 27.21
N VAL A 342 27.23 21.39 26.40
CA VAL A 342 26.95 20.27 25.47
C VAL A 342 26.55 19.00 26.23
N VAL A 343 27.21 18.68 27.35
CA VAL A 343 26.84 17.54 28.20
C VAL A 343 25.45 17.73 28.80
N ALA A 344 25.16 18.90 29.35
CA ALA A 344 23.86 19.21 29.94
C ALA A 344 22.72 19.11 28.92
N LEU A 345 22.91 19.68 27.72
CA LEU A 345 21.96 19.55 26.62
C LEU A 345 21.78 18.09 26.21
N SER A 346 22.87 17.33 26.08
CA SER A 346 22.82 15.91 25.71
C SER A 346 22.07 15.06 26.74
N MET A 347 22.32 15.29 28.03
CA MET A 347 21.61 14.61 29.13
C MET A 347 20.12 14.96 29.16
N PHE A 348 19.76 16.23 28.91
CA PHE A 348 18.36 16.65 28.79
C PHE A 348 17.65 15.85 27.69
N PHE A 349 18.23 15.79 26.48
CA PHE A 349 17.65 15.01 25.38
C PHE A 349 17.55 13.51 25.69
N ILE A 350 18.55 12.92 26.35
CA ILE A 350 18.50 11.50 26.76
C ILE A 350 17.35 11.27 27.75
N SER A 351 17.16 12.17 28.71
CA SER A 351 16.07 12.07 29.69
C SER A 351 14.68 12.21 29.08
N SER A 352 14.56 13.00 28.00
CA SER A 352 13.31 13.21 27.26
C SER A 352 13.02 12.12 26.24
N THR A 353 14.00 11.28 25.88
CA THR A 353 13.77 10.17 24.93
C THR A 353 13.05 8.99 25.58
N PRO A 354 12.01 8.43 24.93
CA PRO A 354 11.24 7.33 25.49
C PRO A 354 12.07 6.05 25.60
N LYS A 355 11.87 5.30 26.70
CA LYS A 355 12.74 4.19 27.13
C LYS A 355 12.93 3.05 26.11
N HIS A 356 12.02 2.88 25.16
CA HIS A 356 12.12 1.84 24.14
C HIS A 356 13.10 2.20 23.00
N LEU A 357 13.40 3.49 22.80
CA LEU A 357 14.41 3.95 21.83
C LEU A 357 15.84 3.86 22.37
N ILE A 358 16.00 3.45 23.63
CA ILE A 358 17.29 3.31 24.32
C ILE A 358 18.20 2.31 23.63
N HIS A 359 17.69 1.37 22.82
CA HIS A 359 18.53 0.41 22.07
C HIS A 359 19.60 1.07 21.18
N ARG A 360 19.48 2.37 20.86
CA ARG A 360 20.56 3.18 20.27
C ARG A 360 21.61 3.66 21.31
N ILE A 361 21.97 2.82 22.29
CA ILE A 361 22.95 3.13 23.34
C ILE A 361 24.28 3.63 22.74
N GLY A 362 24.71 3.04 21.62
CA GLY A 362 25.94 3.42 20.93
C GLY A 362 25.97 4.89 20.50
N VAL A 363 24.84 5.45 20.05
CA VAL A 363 24.74 6.86 19.63
C VAL A 363 24.84 7.78 20.85
N PHE A 364 24.26 7.39 21.99
CA PHE A 364 24.36 8.17 23.23
C PHE A 364 25.78 8.19 23.79
N ILE A 365 26.46 7.05 23.77
CA ILE A 365 27.87 6.94 24.18
C ILE A 365 28.75 7.85 23.30
N LEU A 366 28.59 7.77 21.98
CA LEU A 366 29.36 8.60 21.04
C LEU A 366 29.09 10.11 21.18
N ARG A 367 27.92 10.50 21.70
CA ARG A 367 27.57 11.92 21.92
C ARG A 367 28.08 12.47 23.26
N LEU A 368 28.13 11.65 24.31
CA LEU A 368 28.58 12.08 25.65
C LEU A 368 30.08 11.91 25.87
N LEU A 369 30.71 10.90 25.25
CA LEU A 369 32.12 10.59 25.45
C LEU A 369 33.07 11.74 25.04
N PRO A 370 32.92 12.38 23.86
CA PRO A 370 33.86 13.44 23.43
C PRO A 370 33.94 14.66 24.36
N PRO A 371 32.81 15.29 24.78
CA PRO A 371 32.89 16.44 25.67
C PRO A 371 33.36 16.07 27.09
N VAL A 372 33.10 14.84 27.56
CA VAL A 372 33.65 14.35 28.83
C VAL A 372 35.18 14.19 28.73
N LEU A 373 35.68 13.60 27.65
CA LEU A 373 37.12 13.48 27.40
C LEU A 373 37.80 14.87 27.30
N ALA A 374 37.13 15.84 26.70
CA ALA A 374 37.62 17.22 26.63
C ALA A 374 37.73 17.88 28.02
N ILE A 375 36.73 17.69 28.89
CA ILE A 375 36.78 18.20 30.27
C ILE A 375 37.93 17.53 31.04
N VAL A 376 38.05 16.20 30.92
CA VAL A 376 39.13 15.44 31.56
C VAL A 376 40.50 15.93 31.09
N TYR A 377 40.68 16.12 29.78
CA TYR A 377 41.92 16.68 29.22
C TYR A 377 42.25 18.04 29.83
N VAL A 378 41.30 18.99 29.81
CA VAL A 378 41.51 20.35 30.29
C VAL A 378 41.85 20.40 31.79
N LEU A 379 41.23 19.54 32.59
CA LEU A 379 41.47 19.48 34.04
C LEU A 379 42.86 18.90 34.38
N LEU A 380 43.35 17.97 33.57
CA LEU A 380 44.61 17.26 33.80
C LEU A 380 45.82 17.92 33.12
N ASP A 381 45.60 18.89 32.25
CA ASP A 381 46.65 19.56 31.46
C ASP A 381 47.67 20.35 32.31
N ASP A 382 47.32 20.70 33.55
CA ASP A 382 48.23 21.37 34.49
C ASP A 382 49.24 20.38 35.13
N THR A 383 49.09 19.08 34.88
CA THR A 383 50.00 18.06 35.40
C THR A 383 51.28 17.97 34.54
N VAL A 384 52.41 17.65 35.17
CA VAL A 384 53.74 17.51 34.51
C VAL A 384 53.80 16.33 33.52
N SER A 385 52.75 15.51 33.46
CA SER A 385 52.75 14.22 32.78
C SER A 385 52.32 14.33 31.30
N ARG A 386 52.74 13.37 30.45
CA ARG A 386 52.47 13.38 28.99
C ARG A 386 51.11 12.80 28.58
N TRP A 387 50.49 12.00 29.43
CA TRP A 387 49.22 11.33 29.10
C TRP A 387 48.02 12.28 28.88
N PRO A 388 47.91 13.49 29.49
CA PRO A 388 46.85 14.43 29.17
C PRO A 388 46.89 14.86 27.69
N GLN A 389 48.06 15.06 27.10
CA GLN A 389 48.19 15.38 25.67
C GLN A 389 47.69 14.25 24.77
N GLN A 390 47.85 12.99 25.18
CA GLN A 390 47.29 11.84 24.48
C GLN A 390 45.75 11.82 24.58
N ILE A 391 45.19 12.16 25.74
CA ILE A 391 43.73 12.31 25.89
C ILE A 391 43.23 13.47 25.03
N GLY A 392 43.98 14.58 24.98
CA GLY A 392 43.66 15.73 24.13
C GLY A 392 43.57 15.35 22.65
N SER A 393 44.49 14.54 22.12
CA SER A 393 44.45 14.11 20.72
C SER A 393 43.24 13.21 20.41
N PHE A 394 42.92 12.26 21.31
CA PHE A 394 41.72 11.44 21.18
C PHE A 394 40.43 12.27 21.31
N ALA A 395 40.41 13.25 22.22
CA ALA A 395 39.26 14.14 22.43
C ALA A 395 38.96 14.95 21.17
N ILE A 396 39.97 15.52 20.51
CA ILE A 396 39.79 16.25 19.24
C ILE A 396 39.23 15.31 18.17
N LEU A 397 39.86 14.15 17.96
CA LEU A 397 39.44 13.18 16.94
C LEU A 397 37.97 12.78 17.12
N PHE A 398 37.61 12.37 18.34
CA PHE A 398 36.23 11.97 18.63
C PHE A 398 35.25 13.14 18.56
N CYS A 399 35.66 14.37 18.90
CA CYS A 399 34.79 15.54 18.75
C CYS A 399 34.44 15.80 17.29
N TRP A 400 35.43 15.76 16.38
CA TRP A 400 35.22 15.94 14.94
C TRP A 400 34.43 14.79 14.30
N LEU A 401 34.66 13.54 14.72
CA LEU A 401 33.84 12.40 14.27
C LEU A 401 32.38 12.52 14.76
N ALA A 402 32.17 12.92 16.02
CA ALA A 402 30.84 13.11 16.56
C ALA A 402 30.13 14.36 15.98
N LEU A 403 30.86 15.33 15.42
CA LEU A 403 30.28 16.44 14.67
C LEU A 403 29.52 15.93 13.43
N LEU A 404 30.08 14.96 12.70
CA LEU A 404 29.42 14.33 11.55
C LEU A 404 28.11 13.65 11.96
N MET A 405 28.08 13.02 13.14
CA MET A 405 26.91 12.34 13.71
C MET A 405 25.84 13.30 14.27
N ASN A 406 26.12 14.60 14.27
CA ASN A 406 25.16 15.65 14.60
C ASN A 406 24.58 16.32 13.34
N LEU A 407 25.01 15.91 12.14
CA LEU A 407 24.47 16.38 10.85
C LEU A 407 23.13 15.72 10.48
N ASP A 408 22.61 14.82 11.32
CA ASP A 408 21.28 14.17 11.20
C ASP A 408 20.11 15.14 10.94
N ILE A 409 20.32 16.44 11.16
CA ILE A 409 19.35 17.53 11.03
C ILE A 409 19.12 17.92 9.56
N TYR A 410 20.11 17.71 8.68
CA TYR A 410 20.05 18.14 7.28
C TYR A 410 19.71 16.96 6.37
N PRO A 411 18.50 16.90 5.75
CA PRO A 411 18.03 15.71 5.01
C PRO A 411 19.02 15.19 3.96
N ALA A 412 19.73 16.09 3.27
CA ALA A 412 20.69 15.71 2.23
C ALA A 412 21.97 15.06 2.80
N LEU A 413 22.44 15.52 3.97
CA LEU A 413 23.65 15.00 4.61
C LEU A 413 23.34 13.84 5.56
N SER A 414 22.15 13.81 6.13
CA SER A 414 21.70 12.76 7.05
C SER A 414 21.57 11.42 6.34
N HIS A 415 21.09 11.39 5.10
CA HIS A 415 21.03 10.17 4.30
C HIS A 415 22.43 9.59 4.04
N GLN A 416 23.38 10.43 3.66
CA GLN A 416 24.78 10.03 3.45
C GLN A 416 25.44 9.55 4.74
N ALA A 417 25.23 10.25 5.87
CA ALA A 417 25.74 9.85 7.17
C ALA A 417 25.13 8.50 7.64
N TYR A 418 23.85 8.26 7.36
CA TYR A 418 23.19 6.99 7.65
C TYR A 418 23.81 5.84 6.84
N ILE A 419 23.96 6.03 5.52
CA ILE A 419 24.62 5.03 4.64
C ILE A 419 26.03 4.73 5.14
N PHE A 420 26.81 5.76 5.49
CA PHE A 420 28.16 5.60 6.02
C PHE A 420 28.19 4.73 7.30
N LEU A 421 27.25 4.94 8.22
CA LEU A 421 27.15 4.17 9.45
C LEU A 421 26.75 2.71 9.21
N GLU A 422 25.81 2.49 8.28
CA GLU A 422 25.37 1.15 7.91
C GLU A 422 26.52 0.36 7.26
N ILE A 423 27.28 1.00 6.38
CA ILE A 423 28.50 0.44 5.79
C ILE A 423 29.52 0.13 6.89
N CYS A 424 29.80 1.06 7.81
CA CYS A 424 30.74 0.85 8.91
C CYS A 424 30.34 -0.34 9.81
N TYR A 425 29.05 -0.49 10.10
CA TYR A 425 28.54 -1.63 10.84
C TYR A 425 28.68 -2.94 10.06
N GLY A 426 28.35 -2.93 8.77
CA GLY A 426 28.54 -4.07 7.87
C GLY A 426 30.01 -4.51 7.76
N MET A 427 30.93 -3.55 7.74
CA MET A 427 32.38 -3.80 7.65
C MET A 427 32.98 -4.39 8.94
N PHE A 428 32.37 -4.20 10.11
CA PHE A 428 32.96 -4.60 11.40
C PHE A 428 33.31 -6.09 11.47
N LYS A 429 32.47 -6.97 10.91
CA LYS A 429 32.73 -8.43 10.84
C LYS A 429 33.95 -8.77 9.97
N TYR A 430 34.19 -7.99 8.91
CA TYR A 430 35.28 -8.21 7.96
C TYR A 430 36.60 -7.59 8.41
N VAL A 431 36.55 -6.48 9.16
CA VAL A 431 37.73 -5.92 9.84
C VAL A 431 38.34 -6.96 10.77
N LEU A 432 37.55 -7.81 11.44
CA LEU A 432 38.08 -8.90 12.26
C LEU A 432 38.89 -9.92 11.44
N ILE A 433 38.41 -10.27 10.24
CA ILE A 433 39.12 -11.17 9.31
C ILE A 433 40.44 -10.52 8.89
N LEU A 434 40.42 -9.24 8.52
CA LEU A 434 41.62 -8.48 8.16
C LEU A 434 42.65 -8.44 9.30
N VAL A 435 42.19 -8.21 10.54
CA VAL A 435 43.07 -8.21 11.73
C VAL A 435 43.71 -9.58 11.94
N CYS A 436 42.95 -10.68 11.84
CA CYS A 436 43.48 -12.03 11.99
C CYS A 436 44.56 -12.35 10.93
N VAL A 437 44.27 -12.06 9.66
CA VAL A 437 45.21 -12.25 8.55
C VAL A 437 46.46 -11.39 8.76
N SER A 438 46.27 -10.14 9.12
CA SER A 438 47.36 -9.19 9.35
C SER A 438 48.27 -9.58 10.52
N VAL A 439 47.70 -10.05 11.63
CA VAL A 439 48.49 -10.55 12.78
C VAL A 439 49.33 -11.77 12.37
N ALA A 440 48.76 -12.70 11.60
CA ALA A 440 49.48 -13.88 11.13
C ALA A 440 50.70 -13.50 10.27
N PHE A 441 50.51 -12.64 9.26
CA PHE A 441 51.61 -12.17 8.42
C PHE A 441 52.62 -11.30 9.16
N THR A 442 52.16 -10.46 10.10
CA THR A 442 53.04 -9.68 10.96
C THR A 442 54.00 -10.57 11.74
N LEU A 443 53.48 -11.65 12.34
CA LEU A 443 54.31 -12.59 13.10
C LEU A 443 55.26 -13.36 12.18
N SER A 444 54.81 -13.74 10.98
CA SER A 444 55.68 -14.38 9.97
C SER A 444 56.83 -13.46 9.53
N PHE A 445 56.55 -12.18 9.24
CA PHE A 445 57.59 -11.21 8.89
C PHE A 445 58.49 -10.85 10.07
N PHE A 446 57.96 -10.84 11.30
CA PHE A 446 58.75 -10.64 12.52
C PHE A 446 59.82 -11.72 12.70
N VAL A 447 59.45 -12.99 12.51
CA VAL A 447 60.41 -14.11 12.62
C VAL A 447 61.49 -14.01 11.55
N LEU A 448 61.11 -13.60 10.34
CA LEU A 448 61.97 -13.65 9.17
C LEU A 448 62.89 -12.41 9.05
N PHE A 449 62.43 -11.23 9.48
CA PHE A 449 63.17 -9.96 9.36
C PHE A 449 63.62 -9.41 10.72
N ASN A 450 63.82 -10.24 11.73
CA ASN A 450 64.16 -9.82 13.10
C ASN A 450 65.37 -8.85 13.18
N ASP A 451 66.31 -8.95 12.23
CA ASP A 451 67.50 -8.10 12.15
C ASP A 451 67.23 -6.69 11.59
N LYS A 452 66.08 -6.47 10.93
CA LYS A 452 65.70 -5.18 10.35
C LYS A 452 65.01 -4.32 11.40
N HIS A 453 65.32 -3.02 11.41
CA HIS A 453 64.84 -2.07 12.42
C HIS A 453 63.30 -2.02 12.56
N HIS A 454 62.57 -2.21 11.45
CA HIS A 454 61.10 -2.20 11.43
C HIS A 454 60.48 -3.43 12.08
N PHE A 455 61.17 -4.58 12.06
CA PHE A 455 60.67 -5.87 12.54
C PHE A 455 61.32 -6.35 13.84
N ARG A 456 62.18 -5.53 14.47
CA ARG A 456 62.84 -5.88 15.74
C ARG A 456 61.89 -6.03 16.94
N ASN A 457 60.70 -5.42 16.88
CA ASN A 457 59.69 -5.50 17.94
C ASN A 457 58.35 -5.93 17.32
N PRO A 458 57.64 -6.91 17.89
CA PRO A 458 56.34 -7.36 17.37
C PRO A 458 55.33 -6.22 17.16
N TRP A 459 55.33 -5.22 18.05
CA TRP A 459 54.46 -4.05 17.91
C TRP A 459 54.84 -3.14 16.73
N ARG A 460 56.14 -2.95 16.48
CA ARG A 460 56.62 -2.17 15.33
C ARG A 460 56.40 -2.93 14.03
N ALA A 461 56.61 -4.23 14.03
CA ALA A 461 56.30 -5.12 12.91
C ALA A 461 54.81 -5.02 12.56
N PHE A 462 53.93 -5.01 13.57
CA PHE A 462 52.48 -4.87 13.37
C PHE A 462 52.12 -3.52 12.75
N LEU A 463 52.65 -2.42 13.30
CA LEU A 463 52.39 -1.09 12.76
C LEU A 463 52.92 -0.95 11.33
N TYR A 464 54.13 -1.42 11.05
CA TYR A 464 54.72 -1.36 9.71
C TYR A 464 53.93 -2.21 8.70
N THR A 465 53.53 -3.42 9.08
CA THR A 465 52.74 -4.31 8.21
C THR A 465 51.36 -3.72 7.90
N ASN A 466 50.67 -3.12 8.88
CA ASN A 466 49.32 -2.60 8.71
C ASN A 466 49.25 -1.18 8.12
N MET A 467 50.15 -0.29 8.50
CA MET A 467 50.10 1.10 8.03
C MET A 467 50.83 1.29 6.71
N VAL A 468 51.90 0.54 6.45
CA VAL A 468 52.74 0.74 5.25
C VAL A 468 52.49 -0.36 4.23
N LEU A 469 52.70 -1.63 4.60
CA LEU A 469 52.61 -2.74 3.63
C LEU A 469 51.17 -3.00 3.14
N LEU A 470 50.16 -2.88 4.01
CA LEU A 470 48.76 -3.13 3.67
C LEU A 470 48.15 -2.05 2.75
N GLN A 471 48.68 -0.82 2.81
CA GLN A 471 48.28 0.30 1.93
C GLN A 471 48.98 0.25 0.56
N GLY A 472 49.88 -0.71 0.34
CA GLY A 472 50.64 -0.84 -0.91
C GLY A 472 51.77 0.18 -1.05
N GLU A 473 52.10 0.92 0.00
CA GLU A 473 53.25 1.82 0.03
C GLU A 473 54.54 1.02 0.25
N PHE A 474 55.07 0.44 -0.82
CA PHE A 474 56.33 -0.33 -0.80
C PHE A 474 57.59 0.53 -0.91
N SER A 475 57.50 1.85 -0.65
CA SER A 475 58.56 2.83 -0.93
C SER A 475 59.87 2.57 -0.18
N ASP A 476 59.83 1.85 0.95
CA ASP A 476 61.01 1.30 1.63
C ASP A 476 61.43 -0.07 1.04
N ILE A 477 61.85 -0.05 -0.23
CA ILE A 477 62.38 -1.23 -0.98
C ILE A 477 63.68 -1.78 -0.34
N ARG A 478 64.24 -1.12 0.68
CA ARG A 478 65.44 -1.59 1.42
C ARG A 478 65.21 -2.84 2.28
N LEU A 479 63.98 -3.36 2.33
CA LEU A 479 63.66 -4.68 2.86
C LEU A 479 64.30 -5.81 2.04
N PHE A 480 64.43 -5.60 0.72
CA PHE A 480 64.97 -6.56 -0.24
C PHE A 480 66.35 -6.17 -0.78
N ASP A 481 66.92 -5.05 -0.33
CA ASP A 481 68.27 -4.63 -0.72
C ASP A 481 69.32 -5.64 -0.25
N SER A 482 70.07 -6.11 -1.24
CA SER A 482 71.02 -7.22 -1.27
C SER A 482 72.35 -6.93 -0.57
N GLU A 483 72.35 -6.26 0.59
CA GLU A 483 73.59 -6.01 1.35
C GLU A 483 73.89 -7.07 2.43
N ILE A 484 73.12 -8.15 2.47
CA ILE A 484 73.36 -9.30 3.35
C ILE A 484 73.46 -10.54 2.47
N HIS A 485 74.50 -11.36 2.66
CA HIS A 485 74.60 -12.70 2.07
C HIS A 485 73.41 -13.54 2.55
N MET A 486 72.32 -13.55 1.79
CA MET A 486 71.14 -14.36 2.06
C MET A 486 71.27 -15.68 1.32
N ASP A 487 71.04 -16.80 2.02
CA ASP A 487 70.96 -18.10 1.39
C ASP A 487 69.78 -18.14 0.39
N VAL A 488 69.95 -18.89 -0.70
CA VAL A 488 68.94 -18.99 -1.78
C VAL A 488 67.57 -19.43 -1.26
N THR A 489 67.57 -20.27 -0.23
CA THR A 489 66.35 -20.74 0.47
C THR A 489 65.59 -19.61 1.14
N ASP A 490 66.28 -18.67 1.78
CA ASP A 490 65.64 -17.56 2.51
C ASP A 490 65.00 -16.58 1.53
N SER A 491 65.68 -16.30 0.41
CA SER A 491 65.13 -15.46 -0.67
C SER A 491 63.84 -16.03 -1.27
N ILE A 492 63.78 -17.36 -1.46
CA ILE A 492 62.59 -18.05 -1.98
C ILE A 492 61.43 -17.97 -0.97
N VAL A 493 61.68 -18.25 0.31
CA VAL A 493 60.65 -18.19 1.36
C VAL A 493 60.09 -16.78 1.50
N ILE A 494 60.95 -15.77 1.44
CA ILE A 494 60.57 -14.35 1.45
C ILE A 494 59.67 -13.99 0.26
N GLY A 495 60.08 -14.39 -0.94
CA GLY A 495 59.31 -14.14 -2.16
C GLY A 495 57.92 -14.75 -2.11
N ILE A 496 57.82 -16.02 -1.68
CA ILE A 496 56.54 -16.74 -1.54
C ILE A 496 55.65 -16.05 -0.50
N LEU A 497 56.18 -15.75 0.69
CA LEU A 497 55.41 -15.14 1.78
C LEU A 497 54.92 -13.74 1.40
N SER A 498 55.75 -12.94 0.73
CA SER A 498 55.41 -11.58 0.27
C SER A 498 54.35 -11.60 -0.84
N LEU A 499 54.47 -12.55 -1.78
CA LEU A 499 53.47 -12.77 -2.82
C LEU A 499 52.12 -13.20 -2.23
N LEU A 500 52.14 -14.13 -1.26
CA LEU A 500 50.94 -14.62 -0.59
C LEU A 500 50.27 -13.49 0.23
N PHE A 501 51.07 -12.64 0.89
CA PHE A 501 50.56 -11.43 1.55
C PHE A 501 49.88 -10.47 0.56
N LEU A 502 50.49 -10.21 -0.61
CA LEU A 502 49.93 -9.31 -1.61
C LEU A 502 48.61 -9.87 -2.19
N ILE A 503 48.56 -11.16 -2.53
CA ILE A 503 47.36 -11.81 -3.06
C ILE A 503 46.24 -11.84 -2.03
N VAL A 504 46.52 -12.33 -0.81
CA VAL A 504 45.47 -12.51 0.21
C VAL A 504 44.98 -11.16 0.72
N THR A 505 45.88 -10.20 0.97
CA THR A 505 45.54 -8.97 1.67
C THR A 505 45.09 -7.86 0.73
N ILE A 506 45.85 -7.58 -0.34
CA ILE A 506 45.57 -6.47 -1.26
C ILE A 506 44.53 -6.91 -2.32
N ILE A 507 44.77 -8.03 -3.00
CA ILE A 507 43.86 -8.49 -4.07
C ILE A 507 42.58 -9.11 -3.49
N GLY A 508 42.70 -9.88 -2.40
CA GLY A 508 41.58 -10.56 -1.76
C GLY A 508 40.80 -9.66 -0.81
N VAL A 509 41.31 -9.47 0.42
CA VAL A 509 40.53 -8.88 1.52
C VAL A 509 40.24 -7.39 1.29
N LEU A 510 41.20 -6.60 0.81
CA LEU A 510 41.00 -5.15 0.62
C LEU A 510 39.99 -4.87 -0.51
N ASN A 511 40.13 -5.50 -1.67
CA ASN A 511 39.16 -5.37 -2.76
C ASN A 511 37.79 -5.96 -2.40
N MET A 512 37.74 -7.03 -1.61
CA MET A 512 36.49 -7.56 -1.07
C MET A 512 35.80 -6.55 -0.14
N LEU A 513 36.56 -5.86 0.73
CA LEU A 513 36.02 -4.80 1.60
C LEU A 513 35.45 -3.63 0.78
N VAL A 514 36.13 -3.22 -0.29
CA VAL A 514 35.65 -2.19 -1.22
C VAL A 514 34.38 -2.66 -1.95
N GLY A 515 34.39 -3.88 -2.50
CA GLY A 515 33.23 -4.47 -3.18
C GLY A 515 32.01 -4.63 -2.26
N LEU A 516 32.22 -4.96 -0.99
CA LEU A 516 31.16 -5.05 0.02
C LEU A 516 30.64 -3.67 0.43
N ALA A 517 31.51 -2.66 0.55
CA ALA A 517 31.09 -1.29 0.79
C ALA A 517 30.24 -0.74 -0.36
N VAL A 518 30.55 -1.12 -1.61
CA VAL A 518 29.74 -0.80 -2.80
C VAL A 518 28.43 -1.60 -2.83
N ARG A 519 28.46 -2.91 -2.52
CA ARG A 519 27.23 -3.74 -2.42
C ARG A 519 26.28 -3.27 -1.34
N GLY A 520 26.79 -2.76 -0.22
CA GLY A 520 25.97 -2.14 0.82
C GLY A 520 25.25 -0.86 0.36
N SER A 521 25.62 -0.32 -0.80
CA SER A 521 25.03 0.85 -1.44
C SER A 521 24.21 0.53 -2.71
N GLN A 522 24.14 -0.73 -3.14
CA GLN A 522 23.48 -1.10 -4.39
C GLN A 522 22.10 -1.71 -4.15
N GLU A 523 21.16 -1.27 -4.99
CA GLU A 523 19.85 -1.85 -5.25
C GLU A 523 19.92 -3.39 -5.38
N LEU A 524 18.81 -4.07 -5.10
CA LEU A 524 18.69 -5.53 -5.22
C LEU A 524 19.35 -6.02 -6.52
N GLU A 525 20.38 -6.86 -6.40
CA GLU A 525 21.07 -7.46 -7.54
C GLU A 525 20.08 -8.35 -8.30
N VAL A 526 19.78 -8.00 -9.55
CA VAL A 526 18.90 -8.76 -10.44
C VAL A 526 19.74 -9.76 -11.21
N ILE A 527 19.57 -11.04 -10.91
CA ILE A 527 20.25 -12.13 -11.61
C ILE A 527 19.45 -12.45 -12.87
N PHE A 528 20.01 -12.21 -14.05
CA PHE A 528 19.37 -12.57 -15.31
C PHE A 528 19.81 -13.97 -15.76
N LEU A 529 18.84 -14.82 -16.09
CA LEU A 529 19.06 -16.16 -16.63
C LEU A 529 18.56 -16.23 -18.07
N ASN A 530 19.43 -16.67 -18.99
CA ASN A 530 19.15 -16.77 -20.44
C ASN A 530 18.14 -17.89 -20.80
N ASN A 531 17.52 -18.53 -19.81
CA ASN A 531 16.60 -19.63 -20.01
C ASN A 531 15.53 -19.61 -18.90
N CYS A 532 14.36 -20.20 -19.18
CA CYS A 532 13.24 -20.23 -18.24
C CYS A 532 13.10 -21.57 -17.52
N ILE A 533 13.65 -22.64 -18.09
CA ILE A 533 13.55 -24.00 -17.58
C ILE A 533 14.87 -24.74 -17.75
N GLY A 534 15.11 -25.74 -16.90
CA GLY A 534 16.29 -26.60 -17.00
C GLY A 534 17.08 -26.66 -15.70
N PRO A 535 18.09 -27.55 -15.63
CA PRO A 535 18.84 -27.80 -14.41
C PRO A 535 19.64 -26.58 -13.96
N GLU A 536 20.21 -25.80 -14.88
CA GLU A 536 20.95 -24.57 -14.56
C GLU A 536 20.07 -23.55 -13.85
N VAL A 537 18.84 -23.33 -14.34
CA VAL A 537 17.87 -22.40 -13.75
C VAL A 537 17.40 -22.91 -12.38
N GLU A 538 17.09 -24.21 -12.28
CA GLU A 538 16.66 -24.82 -11.02
C GLU A 538 17.75 -24.77 -9.93
N ASP A 539 19.01 -24.97 -10.29
CA ASP A 539 20.12 -24.95 -9.36
C ASP A 539 20.45 -23.53 -8.91
N GLU A 540 20.41 -22.55 -9.81
CA GLU A 540 20.60 -21.14 -9.45
C GLU A 540 19.50 -20.63 -8.51
N CYS A 541 18.23 -20.98 -8.78
CA CYS A 541 17.11 -20.64 -7.91
C CYS A 541 17.24 -21.25 -6.50
N LYS A 542 17.87 -22.42 -6.35
CA LYS A 542 18.12 -23.06 -5.04
C LYS A 542 19.34 -22.51 -4.31
N GLN A 543 20.37 -22.09 -5.05
CA GLN A 543 21.62 -21.58 -4.49
C GLN A 543 21.51 -20.10 -4.08
N SER A 544 20.62 -19.35 -4.73
CA SER A 544 20.43 -17.92 -4.48
C SER A 544 19.97 -17.64 -3.04
N PRO A 545 20.55 -16.63 -2.36
CA PRO A 545 20.18 -16.28 -0.99
C PRO A 545 18.75 -15.77 -0.88
N GLN A 546 18.14 -15.90 0.30
CA GLN A 546 16.79 -15.43 0.55
C GLN A 546 16.69 -13.91 0.35
N GLY A 547 15.76 -13.46 -0.51
CA GLY A 547 15.58 -12.06 -0.87
C GLY A 547 16.24 -11.63 -2.20
N SER A 548 16.80 -12.57 -2.96
CA SER A 548 17.34 -12.30 -4.31
C SER A 548 16.24 -12.12 -5.36
N LEU A 549 16.49 -11.31 -6.39
CA LEU A 549 15.60 -11.17 -7.55
C LEU A 549 16.22 -11.88 -8.76
N ILE A 550 15.46 -12.80 -9.37
CA ILE A 550 15.90 -13.54 -10.57
C ILE A 550 14.95 -13.19 -11.71
N LEU A 551 15.50 -12.71 -12.82
CA LEU A 551 14.79 -12.45 -14.06
C LEU A 551 15.10 -13.59 -15.05
N LEU A 552 14.07 -14.26 -15.52
CA LEU A 552 14.19 -15.31 -16.54
C LEU A 552 14.06 -14.71 -17.95
N GLU A 553 14.49 -15.48 -18.95
CA GLU A 553 14.29 -15.16 -20.36
C GLU A 553 12.79 -15.05 -20.73
N ASN A 554 12.51 -14.46 -21.89
CA ASN A 554 11.14 -14.32 -22.36
C ASN A 554 10.51 -15.67 -22.74
N LEU A 555 9.46 -16.06 -22.00
CA LEU A 555 8.69 -17.29 -22.24
C LEU A 555 8.11 -17.39 -23.67
N TYR A 556 7.94 -16.25 -24.35
CA TYR A 556 7.45 -16.17 -25.73
C TYR A 556 8.27 -16.98 -26.75
N PHE A 557 9.55 -17.27 -26.44
CA PHE A 557 10.42 -18.06 -27.31
C PHE A 557 10.20 -19.58 -27.19
N PHE A 558 9.39 -20.05 -26.24
CA PHE A 558 9.10 -21.47 -26.08
C PHE A 558 7.92 -21.89 -26.97
N PRO A 559 8.05 -22.97 -27.76
CA PRO A 559 6.94 -23.47 -28.56
C PRO A 559 5.77 -23.90 -27.69
N GLU A 560 6.03 -24.45 -26.50
CA GLU A 560 4.99 -24.81 -25.53
C GLU A 560 4.19 -23.61 -25.02
N GLU A 561 4.75 -22.41 -25.06
CA GLU A 561 4.07 -21.17 -24.68
C GLU A 561 3.30 -20.58 -25.86
N ASN A 562 3.93 -20.52 -27.04
CA ASN A 562 3.34 -20.01 -28.27
C ASN A 562 3.58 -20.95 -29.47
N PRO A 563 2.59 -21.80 -29.82
CA PRO A 563 2.71 -22.83 -30.85
C PRO A 563 3.12 -22.35 -32.25
N GLY A 564 2.91 -21.05 -32.54
CA GLY A 564 3.17 -20.48 -33.85
C GLY A 564 4.60 -19.98 -34.07
N ASN A 565 5.47 -20.10 -33.06
CA ASN A 565 6.70 -19.30 -32.98
C ASN A 565 7.96 -20.16 -32.86
N ASN A 566 8.16 -21.07 -33.82
CA ASN A 566 9.41 -21.83 -33.91
C ASN A 566 10.48 -20.99 -34.59
N LEU A 567 11.65 -20.87 -33.95
CA LEU A 567 12.86 -20.23 -34.51
C LEU A 567 13.28 -20.82 -35.88
N ASP A 568 12.88 -22.07 -36.16
CA ASP A 568 13.19 -22.81 -37.38
C ASP A 568 12.07 -22.79 -38.44
N GLY A 569 10.96 -22.08 -38.21
CA GLY A 569 9.84 -21.98 -39.17
C GLY A 569 9.06 -23.28 -39.43
N SER A 570 9.35 -24.35 -38.68
CA SER A 570 8.60 -25.61 -38.76
C SER A 570 7.37 -25.56 -37.83
N ASN A 571 6.17 -25.87 -38.30
CA ASN A 571 5.01 -26.01 -37.42
C ASN A 571 5.12 -27.31 -36.63
N MET A 572 5.72 -27.27 -35.44
CA MET A 572 5.76 -28.43 -34.55
C MET A 572 4.36 -28.67 -33.97
N VAL A 573 3.84 -29.88 -34.14
CA VAL A 573 2.59 -30.29 -33.49
C VAL A 573 2.90 -30.51 -32.01
N LEU A 574 2.54 -29.54 -31.18
CA LEU A 574 2.64 -29.66 -29.73
C LEU A 574 1.73 -30.76 -29.22
N THR A 575 2.33 -31.77 -28.62
CA THR A 575 1.57 -32.79 -27.88
C THR A 575 1.13 -32.19 -26.55
N LYS A 576 -0.09 -32.52 -26.09
CA LYS A 576 -0.58 -32.15 -24.75
C LYS A 576 0.41 -32.50 -23.64
N VAL A 577 1.20 -33.57 -23.83
CA VAL A 577 2.25 -34.00 -22.91
C VAL A 577 3.39 -32.99 -22.82
N GLY A 578 3.82 -32.39 -23.93
CA GLY A 578 4.86 -31.35 -23.93
C GLY A 578 4.45 -30.09 -23.15
N ILE A 579 3.22 -29.62 -23.39
CA ILE A 579 2.63 -28.48 -22.67
C ILE A 579 2.58 -28.74 -21.15
N ILE A 580 2.10 -29.92 -20.74
CA ILE A 580 2.04 -30.29 -19.32
C ILE A 580 3.46 -30.36 -18.73
N THR A 581 4.40 -30.97 -19.45
CA THR A 581 5.79 -31.08 -18.99
C THR A 581 6.42 -29.70 -18.75
N PHE A 582 6.19 -28.76 -19.67
CA PHE A 582 6.65 -27.38 -19.55
C PHE A 582 6.05 -26.66 -18.32
N GLN A 583 4.74 -26.80 -18.09
CA GLN A 583 4.07 -26.24 -16.92
C GLN A 583 4.65 -26.79 -15.61
N TYR A 584 4.93 -28.09 -15.55
CA TYR A 584 5.56 -28.70 -14.37
C TYR A 584 7.02 -28.26 -14.20
N ALA A 585 7.76 -28.02 -15.28
CA ALA A 585 9.11 -27.49 -15.20
C ALA A 585 9.13 -26.08 -14.55
N LEU A 586 8.19 -25.19 -14.94
CA LEU A 586 8.04 -23.88 -14.31
C LEU A 586 7.64 -23.99 -12.82
N ARG A 587 6.76 -24.94 -12.48
CA ARG A 587 6.37 -25.20 -11.08
C ARG A 587 7.54 -25.60 -10.18
N ARG A 588 8.60 -26.19 -10.72
CA ARG A 588 9.78 -26.59 -9.93
C ARG A 588 10.60 -25.39 -9.44
N LEU A 589 10.40 -24.22 -10.03
CA LEU A 589 11.13 -23.00 -9.71
C LEU A 589 10.51 -22.20 -8.55
N ALA A 590 9.21 -22.37 -8.29
CA ALA A 590 8.51 -21.54 -7.32
C ALA A 590 7.34 -22.29 -6.65
N ASP A 591 7.01 -21.89 -5.42
CA ASP A 591 5.90 -22.46 -4.65
C ASP A 591 4.55 -21.78 -4.93
N VAL A 592 4.59 -20.48 -5.21
CA VAL A 592 3.43 -19.62 -5.45
C VAL A 592 3.59 -18.96 -6.80
N PHE A 593 2.49 -18.91 -7.55
CA PHE A 593 2.44 -18.16 -8.79
C PHE A 593 1.66 -16.85 -8.59
N ILE A 594 2.23 -15.75 -9.07
CA ILE A 594 1.62 -14.42 -9.03
C ILE A 594 1.53 -13.91 -10.46
N ASN A 595 0.32 -13.61 -10.93
CA ASN A 595 0.10 -12.97 -12.23
C ASN A 595 -0.08 -11.47 -12.02
N ASP A 596 0.91 -10.68 -12.45
CA ASP A 596 0.89 -9.23 -12.35
C ASP A 596 0.55 -8.54 -13.69
N SER A 597 -0.06 -9.25 -14.65
CA SER A 597 -0.35 -8.74 -15.99
C SER A 597 -1.81 -8.99 -16.40
N PHE A 598 -2.62 -7.93 -16.43
CA PHE A 598 -4.01 -8.00 -16.88
C PHE A 598 -4.12 -8.25 -18.38
N SER A 599 -3.27 -7.62 -19.19
CA SER A 599 -3.29 -7.71 -20.65
C SER A 599 -3.06 -9.12 -21.18
N THR A 600 -2.36 -9.99 -20.43
CA THR A 600 -2.12 -11.38 -20.82
C THR A 600 -3.05 -12.36 -20.11
N SER A 601 -3.85 -11.91 -19.13
CA SER A 601 -4.67 -12.78 -18.26
C SER A 601 -5.74 -13.60 -18.99
N TYR A 602 -6.21 -13.14 -20.15
CA TYR A 602 -7.18 -13.87 -20.97
C TYR A 602 -6.55 -14.89 -21.91
N LEU A 603 -5.22 -14.89 -22.03
CA LEU A 603 -4.49 -15.78 -22.93
C LEU A 603 -4.48 -17.20 -22.37
N LEU A 604 -4.73 -18.17 -23.24
CA LEU A 604 -4.71 -19.60 -22.90
C LEU A 604 -3.29 -20.20 -22.98
N ASN A 605 -2.27 -19.37 -22.76
CA ASN A 605 -0.87 -19.78 -22.81
C ASN A 605 -0.50 -20.69 -21.62
N SER A 606 0.53 -21.50 -21.82
CA SER A 606 0.93 -22.52 -20.84
C SER A 606 1.31 -21.92 -19.48
N SER A 607 2.09 -20.85 -19.48
CA SER A 607 2.52 -20.14 -18.27
C SER A 607 1.35 -19.45 -17.56
N MET A 608 0.38 -18.91 -18.32
CA MET A 608 -0.77 -18.14 -17.82
C MET A 608 -1.89 -19.00 -17.22
N LEU A 609 -2.02 -20.26 -17.64
CA LEU A 609 -2.98 -21.18 -17.04
C LEU A 609 -2.57 -21.61 -15.63
N CYS A 610 -1.25 -21.71 -15.39
CA CYS A 610 -0.63 -21.98 -14.09
C CYS A 610 -1.20 -23.21 -13.35
N ASN A 611 -1.78 -24.18 -14.07
CA ASN A 611 -2.49 -25.31 -13.46
C ASN A 611 -1.59 -26.21 -12.59
N ALA A 612 -0.27 -26.13 -12.77
CA ALA A 612 0.71 -26.83 -11.95
C ALA A 612 0.93 -26.18 -10.55
N PHE A 613 0.45 -24.95 -10.32
CA PHE A 613 0.57 -24.25 -9.04
C PHE A 613 -0.71 -24.38 -8.21
N GLU A 614 -0.56 -24.78 -6.94
CA GLU A 614 -1.68 -24.85 -5.99
C GLU A 614 -2.16 -23.46 -5.59
N VAL A 615 -1.22 -22.57 -5.24
CA VAL A 615 -1.49 -21.19 -4.84
C VAL A 615 -1.20 -20.25 -6.01
N ARG A 616 -2.25 -19.53 -6.42
CA ARG A 616 -2.23 -18.54 -7.50
C ARG A 616 -2.86 -17.26 -7.00
N ALA A 617 -2.18 -16.13 -7.20
CA ALA A 617 -2.66 -14.82 -6.77
C ALA A 617 -2.55 -13.79 -7.90
N ALA A 618 -3.39 -12.77 -7.84
CA ALA A 618 -3.19 -11.56 -8.62
C ALA A 618 -2.04 -10.76 -8.00
N GLY A 619 -1.15 -10.24 -8.84
CA GLY A 619 -0.19 -9.23 -8.45
C GLY A 619 -0.86 -7.86 -8.26
N LEU A 620 -0.08 -6.88 -7.83
CA LEU A 620 -0.58 -5.55 -7.46
C LEU A 620 -1.09 -4.75 -8.67
N VAL A 621 -0.45 -4.89 -9.83
CA VAL A 621 -0.89 -4.26 -11.09
C VAL A 621 -2.20 -4.88 -11.54
N LEU A 622 -2.29 -6.22 -11.53
CA LEU A 622 -3.52 -6.92 -11.88
C LEU A 622 -4.67 -6.57 -10.92
N GLU A 623 -4.41 -6.55 -9.61
CA GLU A 623 -5.38 -6.15 -8.59
C GLU A 623 -5.88 -4.72 -8.84
N LYS A 624 -4.96 -3.77 -9.06
CA LYS A 624 -5.28 -2.38 -9.35
C LYS A 624 -6.14 -2.24 -10.60
N GLU A 625 -5.78 -2.91 -11.69
CA GLU A 625 -6.56 -2.88 -12.94
C GLU A 625 -7.96 -3.45 -12.74
N LEU A 626 -8.09 -4.59 -12.05
CA LEU A 626 -9.39 -5.19 -11.72
C LEU A 626 -10.25 -4.26 -10.86
N GLU A 627 -9.66 -3.54 -9.91
CA GLU A 627 -10.37 -2.55 -9.09
C GLU A 627 -10.94 -1.40 -9.96
N TYR A 628 -10.16 -0.85 -10.90
CA TYR A 628 -10.62 0.19 -11.82
C TYR A 628 -11.72 -0.33 -12.77
N PHE A 629 -11.57 -1.53 -13.32
CA PHE A 629 -12.61 -2.14 -14.15
C PHE A 629 -13.88 -2.43 -13.37
N GLN A 630 -13.77 -2.89 -12.12
CA GLN A 630 -14.92 -3.12 -11.26
C GLN A 630 -15.69 -1.82 -10.99
N ARG A 631 -14.97 -0.71 -10.76
CA ARG A 631 -15.58 0.63 -10.61
C ARG A 631 -16.29 1.06 -11.90
N ALA A 632 -15.69 0.82 -13.07
CA ALA A 632 -16.27 1.16 -14.36
C ALA A 632 -17.58 0.42 -14.68
N LEU A 633 -17.74 -0.81 -14.17
CA LEU A 633 -18.90 -1.67 -14.44
C LEU A 633 -20.01 -1.55 -13.40
N HIS A 634 -19.68 -1.39 -12.12
CA HIS A 634 -20.66 -1.49 -11.03
C HIS A 634 -21.00 -0.16 -10.35
N ASP A 635 -20.06 0.78 -10.23
CA ASP A 635 -20.27 2.07 -9.53
C ASP A 635 -19.52 3.23 -10.22
N PRO A 636 -19.85 3.55 -11.49
CA PRO A 636 -19.19 4.63 -12.21
C PRO A 636 -19.73 5.99 -11.75
N GLN A 637 -18.83 6.96 -11.54
CA GLN A 637 -19.21 8.35 -11.31
C GLN A 637 -19.90 8.91 -12.56
N ARG A 638 -21.04 9.58 -12.37
CA ARG A 638 -21.81 10.16 -13.47
C ARG A 638 -21.53 11.66 -13.60
N PRO A 639 -21.52 12.23 -14.81
CA PRO A 639 -21.83 11.60 -16.10
C PRO A 639 -20.73 10.63 -16.56
N TYR A 640 -21.14 9.42 -16.95
CA TYR A 640 -20.25 8.38 -17.46
C TYR A 640 -20.22 8.44 -18.99
N LEU A 641 -19.05 8.79 -19.53
CA LEU A 641 -18.77 8.87 -20.96
C LEU A 641 -17.93 7.68 -21.42
N VAL A 642 -18.32 7.11 -22.56
CA VAL A 642 -17.48 6.14 -23.28
C VAL A 642 -17.18 6.63 -24.69
N ILE A 643 -15.93 6.50 -25.09
CA ILE A 643 -15.40 6.97 -26.38
C ILE A 643 -14.92 5.74 -27.16
N PHE A 644 -15.53 5.47 -28.30
CA PHE A 644 -15.14 4.38 -29.20
C PHE A 644 -14.56 4.93 -30.51
N GLY A 645 -13.33 4.55 -30.84
CA GLY A 645 -12.65 4.89 -32.10
C GLY A 645 -12.07 3.67 -32.83
N GLY A 646 -11.19 3.85 -33.80
CA GLY A 646 -10.51 2.78 -34.54
C GLY A 646 -11.29 2.19 -35.72
N ALA A 647 -11.01 0.93 -36.07
CA ALA A 647 -11.47 0.29 -37.32
C ALA A 647 -12.40 -0.91 -37.21
N LYS A 648 -12.24 -1.75 -36.18
CA LYS A 648 -12.94 -3.04 -36.10
C LYS A 648 -14.30 -2.92 -35.40
N LEU A 649 -15.33 -2.52 -36.14
CA LEU A 649 -16.68 -2.32 -35.58
C LEU A 649 -17.29 -3.60 -34.99
N MET A 650 -17.15 -4.73 -35.68
CA MET A 650 -17.73 -6.01 -35.23
C MET A 650 -17.26 -6.40 -33.82
N ASP A 651 -15.97 -6.25 -33.54
CA ASP A 651 -15.39 -6.65 -32.26
C ASP A 651 -15.87 -5.73 -31.13
N LYS A 652 -16.07 -4.45 -31.44
CA LYS A 652 -16.51 -3.43 -30.47
C LYS A 652 -18.02 -3.43 -30.23
N MET A 653 -18.84 -3.91 -31.16
CA MET A 653 -20.30 -3.92 -30.99
C MET A 653 -20.75 -4.66 -29.73
N LYS A 654 -20.11 -5.79 -29.38
CA LYS A 654 -20.44 -6.53 -28.15
C LYS A 654 -20.20 -5.68 -26.90
N ILE A 655 -19.08 -4.94 -26.87
CA ILE A 655 -18.73 -4.05 -25.75
C ILE A 655 -19.70 -2.86 -25.72
N ILE A 656 -19.97 -2.25 -26.87
CA ILE A 656 -20.92 -1.13 -27.01
C ILE A 656 -22.31 -1.52 -26.47
N GLU A 657 -22.81 -2.71 -26.82
CA GLU A 657 -24.11 -3.20 -26.33
C GLU A 657 -24.12 -3.45 -24.82
N HIS A 658 -23.01 -3.97 -24.25
CA HIS A 658 -22.91 -4.23 -22.82
C HIS A 658 -22.77 -2.95 -21.99
N MET A 659 -22.17 -1.91 -22.56
CA MET A 659 -21.96 -0.61 -21.91
C MET A 659 -23.20 0.27 -22.00
N LEU A 660 -24.07 0.07 -23.00
CA LEU A 660 -25.26 0.88 -23.23
C LEU A 660 -26.16 1.11 -21.99
N PRO A 661 -26.48 0.10 -21.14
CA PRO A 661 -27.31 0.34 -19.94
C PRO A 661 -26.57 1.08 -18.80
N ILE A 662 -25.25 1.20 -18.89
CA ILE A 662 -24.40 1.72 -17.80
C ILE A 662 -24.08 3.20 -18.01
N VAL A 663 -23.82 3.59 -19.27
CA VAL A 663 -23.29 4.90 -19.66
C VAL A 663 -24.35 5.99 -19.77
N ASN A 664 -23.95 7.25 -19.72
CA ASN A 664 -24.82 8.41 -19.94
C ASN A 664 -24.64 9.00 -21.35
N GLU A 665 -23.38 9.08 -21.79
CA GLU A 665 -23.02 9.63 -23.09
C GLU A 665 -22.05 8.67 -23.80
N MET A 666 -22.17 8.56 -25.12
CA MET A 666 -21.27 7.77 -25.96
C MET A 666 -20.77 8.61 -27.13
N ILE A 667 -19.45 8.64 -27.33
CA ILE A 667 -18.83 9.18 -28.54
C ILE A 667 -18.43 8.01 -29.43
N ILE A 668 -18.85 8.03 -30.70
CA ILE A 668 -18.41 7.06 -31.71
C ILE A 668 -17.66 7.82 -32.80
N GLY A 669 -16.35 7.62 -32.87
CA GLY A 669 -15.44 8.23 -33.83
C GLY A 669 -14.61 7.20 -34.59
N GLY A 670 -13.50 7.64 -35.18
CA GLY A 670 -12.70 6.79 -36.07
C GLY A 670 -13.47 6.31 -37.29
N SER A 671 -12.94 5.29 -37.96
CA SER A 671 -13.59 4.72 -39.14
C SER A 671 -14.92 3.99 -38.84
N LEU A 672 -15.15 3.63 -37.57
CA LEU A 672 -16.43 3.10 -37.08
C LEU A 672 -17.60 4.03 -37.39
N ALA A 673 -17.38 5.35 -37.24
CA ALA A 673 -18.42 6.36 -37.39
C ALA A 673 -19.03 6.37 -38.80
N PHE A 674 -18.29 5.99 -39.84
CA PHE A 674 -18.80 5.98 -41.22
C PHE A 674 -19.93 4.98 -41.45
N THR A 675 -19.90 3.83 -40.76
CA THR A 675 -21.02 2.87 -40.82
C THR A 675 -22.28 3.48 -40.18
N PHE A 676 -22.15 4.19 -39.06
CA PHE A 676 -23.26 4.91 -38.42
C PHE A 676 -23.82 6.02 -39.30
N LEU A 677 -22.95 6.86 -39.88
CA LEU A 677 -23.35 8.00 -40.70
C LEU A 677 -24.04 7.56 -42.00
N LYS A 678 -23.56 6.49 -42.63
CA LYS A 678 -24.20 5.91 -43.82
C LYS A 678 -25.60 5.38 -43.53
N VAL A 679 -25.77 4.63 -42.43
CA VAL A 679 -27.06 3.99 -42.10
C VAL A 679 -28.08 4.99 -41.54
N LEU A 680 -27.64 5.93 -40.69
CA LEU A 680 -28.53 6.85 -39.98
C LEU A 680 -28.80 8.14 -40.75
N LYS A 681 -27.80 8.68 -41.46
CA LYS A 681 -27.90 9.96 -42.17
C LYS A 681 -27.90 9.83 -43.70
N GLY A 682 -27.72 8.61 -44.23
CA GLY A 682 -27.66 8.38 -45.68
C GLY A 682 -26.43 8.99 -46.36
N MET A 683 -25.37 9.27 -45.60
CA MET A 683 -24.16 9.94 -46.08
C MET A 683 -23.37 9.06 -47.07
N GLN A 684 -22.85 9.66 -48.15
CA GLN A 684 -21.86 9.01 -49.02
C GLN A 684 -20.51 8.95 -48.30
N ILE A 685 -19.88 7.77 -48.25
CA ILE A 685 -18.66 7.52 -47.45
C ILE A 685 -17.41 7.22 -48.31
N GLY A 686 -17.51 7.33 -49.63
CA GLY A 686 -16.44 6.94 -50.56
C GLY A 686 -15.95 5.51 -50.31
N ASP A 687 -14.63 5.35 -50.21
CA ASP A 687 -13.94 4.08 -49.95
C ASP A 687 -13.76 3.78 -48.44
N SER A 688 -14.37 4.58 -47.56
CA SER A 688 -14.22 4.40 -46.11
C SER A 688 -14.80 3.07 -45.63
N MET A 689 -14.25 2.54 -44.52
CA MET A 689 -14.68 1.23 -44.00
C MET A 689 -16.18 1.18 -43.66
N TYR A 690 -16.84 0.17 -44.21
CA TYR A 690 -18.26 -0.11 -43.98
C TYR A 690 -18.47 -1.55 -43.54
N CYS A 691 -19.16 -1.73 -42.41
CA CYS A 691 -19.46 -3.06 -41.90
C CYS A 691 -20.90 -3.48 -42.26
N GLU A 692 -21.05 -4.26 -43.34
CA GLU A 692 -22.35 -4.78 -43.79
C GLU A 692 -23.07 -5.63 -42.75
N LYS A 693 -22.33 -6.40 -41.93
CA LYS A 693 -22.91 -7.29 -40.92
C LYS A 693 -23.57 -6.54 -39.77
N THR A 694 -23.03 -5.38 -39.38
CA THR A 694 -23.54 -4.60 -38.22
C THR A 694 -24.55 -3.53 -38.63
N ALA A 695 -24.50 -3.07 -39.89
CA ALA A 695 -25.39 -2.03 -40.42
C ALA A 695 -26.90 -2.24 -40.16
N PRO A 696 -27.49 -3.46 -40.29
CA PRO A 696 -28.92 -3.68 -40.02
C PRO A 696 -29.31 -3.42 -38.55
N TYR A 697 -28.39 -3.68 -37.62
CA TYR A 697 -28.64 -3.60 -36.18
C TYR A 697 -28.51 -2.17 -35.62
N LEU A 698 -27.92 -1.24 -36.37
CA LEU A 698 -27.67 0.13 -35.88
C LEU A 698 -28.93 0.94 -35.61
N LYS A 699 -30.02 0.70 -36.36
CA LYS A 699 -31.30 1.39 -36.12
C LYS A 699 -31.92 0.97 -34.79
N ASP A 700 -31.89 -0.33 -34.50
CA ASP A 700 -32.34 -0.88 -33.22
C ASP A 700 -31.46 -0.42 -32.06
N PHE A 701 -30.14 -0.39 -32.26
CA PHE A 701 -29.19 0.15 -31.28
C PHE A 701 -29.52 1.60 -30.87
N ILE A 702 -29.78 2.50 -31.83
CA ILE A 702 -30.15 3.89 -31.54
C ILE A 702 -31.49 3.98 -30.80
N GLN A 703 -32.47 3.16 -31.17
CA GLN A 703 -33.76 3.11 -30.45
C GLN A 703 -33.57 2.67 -28.99
N ARG A 704 -32.73 1.66 -28.74
CA ARG A 704 -32.37 1.24 -27.37
C ARG A 704 -31.62 2.33 -26.61
N ALA A 705 -30.69 3.04 -27.26
CA ALA A 705 -29.97 4.15 -26.64
C ALA A 705 -30.93 5.26 -26.19
N ILE A 706 -31.89 5.63 -27.05
CA ILE A 706 -32.94 6.63 -26.74
C ILE A 706 -33.82 6.13 -25.57
N ALA A 707 -34.23 4.86 -25.58
CA ALA A 707 -35.03 4.27 -24.50
C ALA A 707 -34.30 4.29 -23.15
N LEU A 708 -32.98 4.11 -23.15
CA LEU A 708 -32.11 4.15 -21.98
C LEU A 708 -31.62 5.57 -21.62
N LYS A 709 -32.08 6.61 -22.33
CA LYS A 709 -31.67 8.01 -22.16
C LYS A 709 -30.16 8.24 -22.34
N VAL A 710 -29.52 7.43 -23.20
CA VAL A 710 -28.11 7.57 -23.57
C VAL A 710 -27.99 8.50 -24.77
N THR A 711 -27.13 9.51 -24.67
CA THR A 711 -26.85 10.42 -25.78
C THR A 711 -25.68 9.89 -26.61
N VAL A 712 -25.93 9.56 -27.88
CA VAL A 712 -24.89 9.09 -28.82
C VAL A 712 -24.43 10.25 -29.70
N HIS A 713 -23.15 10.58 -29.62
CA HIS A 713 -22.48 11.64 -30.37
C HIS A 713 -21.71 11.06 -31.54
N LEU A 714 -21.96 11.61 -32.73
CA LEU A 714 -21.26 11.27 -33.97
C LEU A 714 -20.54 12.50 -34.51
N PRO A 715 -19.45 12.33 -35.26
CA PRO A 715 -18.71 13.46 -35.82
C PRO A 715 -19.55 14.18 -36.89
N VAL A 716 -19.25 15.47 -37.09
CA VAL A 716 -19.94 16.36 -38.02
C VAL A 716 -19.05 16.82 -39.18
N ASP A 717 -17.74 16.67 -39.04
CA ASP A 717 -16.72 16.98 -40.03
C ASP A 717 -15.51 16.04 -39.90
N PHE A 718 -14.79 15.86 -41.00
CA PHE A 718 -13.67 14.91 -41.09
C PHE A 718 -12.61 15.44 -42.05
N TYR A 719 -11.36 15.08 -41.76
CA TYR A 719 -10.30 15.13 -42.76
C TYR A 719 -10.35 13.88 -43.61
N ILE A 720 -10.40 14.07 -44.93
CA ILE A 720 -10.35 12.99 -45.93
C ILE A 720 -8.99 12.94 -46.62
N ALA A 721 -8.60 11.74 -47.02
CA ALA A 721 -7.39 11.45 -47.77
C ALA A 721 -7.72 10.55 -48.97
N LYS A 722 -6.91 10.61 -50.03
CA LYS A 722 -7.05 9.68 -51.16
C LYS A 722 -6.58 8.27 -50.76
N ASN A 723 -7.30 7.24 -51.20
CA ASN A 723 -6.97 5.83 -50.93
C ASN A 723 -5.91 5.31 -51.93
N PRO A 724 -4.82 4.63 -51.51
CA PRO A 724 -4.36 4.38 -50.15
C PRO A 724 -3.67 5.61 -49.51
N VAL A 725 -3.79 5.72 -48.19
CA VAL A 725 -3.15 6.79 -47.42
C VAL A 725 -1.63 6.60 -47.42
N THR A 726 -0.93 7.67 -47.76
CA THR A 726 0.54 7.78 -47.72
C THR A 726 0.98 9.06 -47.00
N ASN A 727 2.25 9.16 -46.62
CA ASN A 727 2.83 10.35 -45.99
C ASN A 727 2.68 11.65 -46.81
N ASN A 728 2.48 11.55 -48.13
CA ASN A 728 2.34 12.68 -49.04
C ASN A 728 0.87 12.96 -49.44
N SER A 729 -0.09 12.35 -48.75
CA SER A 729 -1.51 12.50 -49.09
C SER A 729 -1.99 13.93 -48.81
N GLU A 730 -2.84 14.46 -49.69
CA GLU A 730 -3.54 15.70 -49.41
C GLU A 730 -4.66 15.47 -48.39
N ALA A 731 -4.75 16.33 -47.38
CA ALA A 731 -5.86 16.36 -46.43
C ALA A 731 -6.89 17.42 -46.86
N LYS A 732 -8.16 17.03 -46.99
CA LYS A 732 -9.28 17.97 -47.23
C LYS A 732 -10.30 17.85 -46.12
N LEU A 733 -10.85 18.98 -45.66
CA LEU A 733 -11.92 19.00 -44.67
C LEU A 733 -13.27 18.92 -45.39
N VAL A 734 -14.14 18.00 -44.96
CA VAL A 734 -15.52 17.85 -45.46
C VAL A 734 -16.51 17.73 -44.32
N HIS A 735 -17.73 18.23 -44.51
CA HIS A 735 -18.82 18.06 -43.54
C HIS A 735 -19.68 16.84 -43.88
N VAL A 736 -20.43 16.35 -42.88
CA VAL A 736 -21.40 15.25 -43.07
C VAL A 736 -22.41 15.54 -44.21
N ALA A 737 -22.77 16.82 -44.39
CA ALA A 737 -23.70 17.23 -45.45
C ALA A 737 -23.11 17.08 -46.86
N ASP A 738 -21.80 17.22 -47.02
CA ASP A 738 -21.10 17.17 -48.31
C ASP A 738 -20.83 15.72 -48.75
N GLY A 739 -20.72 14.80 -47.78
CA GLY A 739 -20.30 13.41 -48.04
C GLY A 739 -18.81 13.29 -48.36
N ILE A 740 -18.34 12.06 -48.50
CA ILE A 740 -16.99 11.73 -48.92
C ILE A 740 -17.04 11.29 -50.39
N PRO A 741 -16.26 11.92 -51.29
CA PRO A 741 -16.18 11.51 -52.69
C PRO A 741 -15.62 10.09 -52.86
N ASP A 742 -15.95 9.45 -53.98
CA ASP A 742 -15.38 8.15 -54.35
C ASP A 742 -13.84 8.26 -54.50
N GLU A 743 -13.09 7.19 -54.22
CA GLU A 743 -11.61 7.15 -54.08
C GLU A 743 -11.03 7.84 -52.83
N TRP A 744 -11.86 8.50 -52.01
CA TRP A 744 -11.43 9.12 -50.76
C TRP A 744 -11.92 8.33 -49.54
N ILE A 745 -11.14 8.37 -48.47
CA ILE A 745 -11.49 7.82 -47.16
C ILE A 745 -11.44 8.90 -46.10
N GLY A 746 -12.26 8.77 -45.07
CA GLY A 746 -12.12 9.59 -43.86
C GLY A 746 -10.97 9.09 -43.00
N ALA A 747 -10.05 9.99 -42.69
CA ALA A 747 -8.77 9.69 -42.06
C ALA A 747 -8.63 10.25 -40.63
N ASP A 748 -9.28 11.36 -40.30
CA ASP A 748 -9.31 11.93 -38.94
C ASP A 748 -10.56 12.79 -38.72
N ILE A 749 -10.89 13.12 -37.46
CA ILE A 749 -11.98 14.04 -37.11
C ILE A 749 -11.61 15.50 -37.41
N GLY A 750 -12.58 16.30 -37.82
CA GLY A 750 -12.37 17.73 -38.08
C GLY A 750 -12.42 18.62 -36.83
N GLU A 751 -12.10 19.90 -37.01
CA GLU A 751 -12.02 20.86 -35.91
C GLU A 751 -13.38 21.16 -35.28
N THR A 752 -14.48 21.12 -36.04
CA THR A 752 -15.82 21.37 -35.47
C THR A 752 -16.30 20.20 -34.63
N THR A 753 -16.02 18.97 -35.06
CA THR A 753 -16.22 17.76 -34.25
C THR A 753 -15.40 17.83 -32.97
N LEU A 754 -14.12 18.18 -33.05
CA LEU A 754 -13.27 18.25 -31.87
C LEU A 754 -13.81 19.25 -30.82
N LYS A 755 -14.33 20.40 -31.26
CA LYS A 755 -15.00 21.38 -30.38
C LYS A 755 -16.26 20.81 -29.74
N LEU A 756 -17.10 20.09 -30.48
CA LEU A 756 -18.31 19.46 -29.94
C LEU A 756 -17.98 18.35 -28.93
N PHE A 757 -17.01 17.50 -29.26
CA PHE A 757 -16.56 16.45 -28.35
C PHE A 757 -15.88 17.03 -27.11
N LYS A 758 -15.23 18.19 -27.21
CA LYS A 758 -14.66 18.89 -26.06
C LYS A 758 -15.68 19.18 -24.97
N ASP A 759 -16.84 19.70 -25.34
CA ASP A 759 -17.89 20.01 -24.39
C ASP A 759 -18.51 18.76 -23.76
N VAL A 760 -18.57 17.66 -24.51
CA VAL A 760 -19.04 16.36 -24.01
C VAL A 760 -18.05 15.76 -23.00
N VAL A 761 -16.77 15.71 -23.36
CA VAL A 761 -15.72 15.15 -22.50
C VAL A 761 -15.60 15.95 -21.21
N ARG A 762 -15.62 17.29 -21.26
CA ARG A 762 -15.51 18.16 -20.09
C ARG A 762 -16.62 18.00 -19.04
N ARG A 763 -17.78 17.47 -19.42
CA ARG A 763 -18.87 17.18 -18.48
C ARG A 763 -18.74 15.83 -17.80
N ALA A 764 -17.86 14.96 -18.28
CA ALA A 764 -17.74 13.61 -17.77
C ALA A 764 -16.94 13.57 -16.46
N ASN A 765 -17.42 12.75 -15.52
CA ASN A 765 -16.72 12.42 -14.27
C ASN A 765 -16.10 11.02 -14.32
N PHE A 766 -16.48 10.21 -15.31
CA PHE A 766 -15.87 8.93 -15.62
C PHE A 766 -15.76 8.77 -17.13
N ILE A 767 -14.57 8.44 -17.62
CA ILE A 767 -14.26 8.36 -19.05
C ILE A 767 -13.62 7.00 -19.34
N VAL A 768 -14.18 6.26 -20.30
CA VAL A 768 -13.50 5.09 -20.90
C VAL A 768 -13.23 5.39 -22.36
N TRP A 769 -11.97 5.35 -22.79
CA TRP A 769 -11.60 5.57 -24.18
C TRP A 769 -10.99 4.32 -24.80
N ASN A 770 -11.60 3.84 -25.89
CA ASN A 770 -11.19 2.67 -26.64
C ASN A 770 -11.11 2.93 -28.16
N GLY A 771 -9.91 3.23 -28.64
CA GLY A 771 -9.53 3.35 -30.05
C GLY A 771 -9.30 4.81 -30.49
N PRO A 772 -8.30 5.06 -31.36
CA PRO A 772 -7.97 6.41 -31.83
C PRO A 772 -9.06 7.01 -32.74
N MET A 773 -9.05 8.33 -32.89
CA MET A 773 -10.00 9.07 -33.74
C MET A 773 -9.57 9.18 -35.19
N GLY A 774 -8.26 9.19 -35.43
CA GLY A 774 -7.65 9.24 -36.75
C GLY A 774 -6.58 8.18 -36.95
N ILE A 775 -6.11 8.08 -38.20
CA ILE A 775 -4.99 7.20 -38.61
C ILE A 775 -3.67 7.85 -38.18
N TYR A 776 -3.41 7.77 -36.86
CA TYR A 776 -2.33 8.47 -36.16
C TYR A 776 -0.92 8.06 -36.60
N GLU A 777 -0.79 6.96 -37.36
CA GLU A 777 0.45 6.54 -38.00
C GLU A 777 0.96 7.58 -39.02
N TYR A 778 0.07 8.45 -39.53
CA TYR A 778 0.40 9.52 -40.46
C TYR A 778 0.29 10.89 -39.77
N PRO A 779 1.36 11.71 -39.72
CA PRO A 779 1.37 12.99 -39.00
C PRO A 779 0.29 14.01 -39.41
N LEU A 780 -0.26 13.89 -40.62
CA LEU A 780 -1.35 14.74 -41.11
C LEU A 780 -2.70 14.44 -40.44
N PHE A 781 -2.86 13.24 -39.87
CA PHE A 781 -4.12 12.70 -39.35
C PHE A 781 -4.02 12.32 -37.86
N THR A 782 -3.14 13.00 -37.10
CA THR A 782 -2.95 12.82 -35.66
C THR A 782 -3.75 13.79 -34.80
N LYS A 783 -4.12 14.95 -35.35
CA LYS A 783 -4.67 16.09 -34.59
C LYS A 783 -5.95 15.75 -33.85
N GLY A 784 -6.82 14.92 -34.42
CA GLY A 784 -8.05 14.51 -33.79
C GLY A 784 -7.82 13.61 -32.58
N SER A 785 -6.99 12.56 -32.73
CA SER A 785 -6.62 11.67 -31.62
C SER A 785 -5.88 12.42 -30.51
N GLN A 786 -4.89 13.24 -30.87
CA GLN A 786 -4.14 14.05 -29.92
C GLN A 786 -5.05 15.07 -29.21
N GLY A 787 -5.93 15.74 -29.95
CA GLY A 787 -6.87 16.70 -29.38
C GLY A 787 -7.82 16.07 -28.37
N ILE A 788 -8.31 14.84 -28.62
CA ILE A 788 -9.12 14.11 -27.63
C ILE A 788 -8.29 13.72 -26.42
N LEU A 789 -7.05 13.25 -26.60
CA LEU A 789 -6.15 12.94 -25.49
C LEU A 789 -5.92 14.16 -24.59
N ASP A 790 -5.62 15.32 -25.17
CA ASP A 790 -5.40 16.57 -24.44
C ASP A 790 -6.63 17.00 -23.65
N ILE A 791 -7.83 16.87 -24.25
CA ILE A 791 -9.09 17.23 -23.59
C ILE A 791 -9.41 16.26 -22.45
N VAL A 792 -9.19 14.96 -22.66
CA VAL A 792 -9.39 13.93 -21.63
C VAL A 792 -8.42 14.16 -20.48
N GLY A 793 -7.15 14.46 -20.76
CA GLY A 793 -6.15 14.81 -19.76
C GLY A 793 -6.50 16.08 -18.96
N GLU A 794 -6.91 17.15 -19.65
CA GLU A 794 -7.38 18.40 -19.02
C GLU A 794 -8.59 18.13 -18.11
N THR A 795 -9.55 17.32 -18.57
CA THR A 795 -10.75 16.99 -17.80
C THR A 795 -10.44 16.11 -16.58
N THR A 796 -9.54 15.13 -16.74
CA THR A 796 -9.07 14.28 -15.65
C THR A 796 -8.43 15.13 -14.54
N LYS A 797 -7.59 16.11 -14.91
CA LYS A 797 -6.92 17.03 -13.97
C LYS A 797 -7.89 18.01 -13.31
N ASN A 798 -8.83 18.59 -14.06
CA ASN A 798 -9.73 19.63 -13.55
C ASN A 798 -10.92 19.07 -12.74
N ASN A 799 -11.56 18.00 -13.23
CA ASN A 799 -12.78 17.46 -12.63
C ASN A 799 -12.49 16.30 -11.66
N HIS A 800 -11.23 15.92 -11.48
CA HIS A 800 -10.84 14.68 -10.76
C HIS A 800 -11.57 13.45 -11.35
N ALA A 801 -11.83 13.47 -12.66
CA ALA A 801 -12.54 12.42 -13.36
C ALA A 801 -11.69 11.15 -13.41
N ILE A 802 -12.34 9.99 -13.30
CA ILE A 802 -11.64 8.70 -13.46
C ILE A 802 -11.57 8.38 -14.95
N THR A 803 -10.36 8.24 -15.48
CA THR A 803 -10.13 7.93 -16.90
C THR A 803 -9.49 6.56 -17.06
N ILE A 804 -10.07 5.73 -17.93
CA ILE A 804 -9.54 4.42 -18.33
C ILE A 804 -9.25 4.46 -19.83
N LEU A 805 -7.97 4.35 -20.18
CA LEU A 805 -7.54 4.14 -21.56
C LEU A 805 -7.48 2.64 -21.83
N SER A 806 -8.14 2.20 -22.89
CA SER A 806 -8.31 0.78 -23.19
C SER A 806 -7.98 0.49 -24.66
N GLY A 807 -7.33 -0.65 -24.90
CA GLY A 807 -6.94 -1.12 -26.23
C GLY A 807 -5.53 -0.69 -26.63
N GLU A 808 -4.85 -1.58 -27.36
CA GLU A 808 -3.45 -1.45 -27.76
C GLU A 808 -3.18 -0.15 -28.55
N GLU A 809 -4.02 0.16 -29.54
CA GLU A 809 -3.91 1.38 -30.35
C GLU A 809 -4.08 2.66 -29.51
N THR A 810 -4.97 2.65 -28.51
CA THR A 810 -5.18 3.82 -27.62
C THR A 810 -4.01 4.00 -26.67
N ALA A 811 -3.48 2.90 -26.12
CA ALA A 811 -2.33 2.93 -25.24
C ALA A 811 -1.08 3.42 -25.98
N ALA A 812 -0.83 2.91 -27.19
CA ALA A 812 0.26 3.39 -28.05
C ALA A 812 0.12 4.88 -28.37
N CYS A 813 -1.10 5.32 -28.69
CA CYS A 813 -1.44 6.71 -28.93
C CYS A 813 -1.18 7.61 -27.70
N ALA A 814 -1.51 7.15 -26.49
CA ALA A 814 -1.24 7.89 -25.26
C ALA A 814 0.27 7.96 -24.95
N SER A 815 0.98 6.85 -25.13
CA SER A 815 2.43 6.76 -24.90
C SER A 815 3.23 7.69 -25.82
N LEU A 816 2.83 7.77 -27.10
CA LEU A 816 3.44 8.65 -28.11
C LEU A 816 3.43 10.14 -27.73
N TRP A 817 2.43 10.58 -26.96
CA TRP A 817 2.24 12.00 -26.60
C TRP A 817 2.32 12.27 -25.10
N GLY A 818 2.83 11.31 -24.31
CA GLY A 818 3.00 11.49 -22.86
C GLY A 818 1.69 11.57 -22.08
N GLY A 819 0.60 11.02 -22.60
CA GLY A 819 -0.71 11.00 -21.93
C GLY A 819 -0.80 10.05 -20.74
N GLU A 820 0.30 9.36 -20.40
CA GLU A 820 0.41 8.50 -19.21
C GLU A 820 0.65 9.32 -17.92
N GLU A 821 1.11 10.59 -18.03
CA GLU A 821 1.38 11.54 -16.93
C GLU A 821 0.21 12.51 -16.60
#